data_AF-A0A9D7TWA5-F1
#
_entry.id   AF-A0A9D7TWA5-F1
#
_cell.length_a   1.000
_cell.length_b   1.000
_cell.length_c   1.000
_cell.angle_alpha   90.00
_cell.angle_beta   90.00
_cell.angle_gamma   90.00
#
_symmetry.space_group_name_H-M   'P 1'
#
loop_
_entity.id
_entity.type
_entity.pdbx_description
1 polymer ?
#
loop_
_entity_poly.entity_id
_entity_poly.type
_entity_poly.pdbx_seq_one_letter_code
_entity_poly.pdbx_strand_id
1 'polypeptide(L)'
;MSILNSIKIKGARVHNLKNVSVDIPRNKLIVVTGVSGSGKSSLTIDTLFAEGQRRYAESLSAYARQFMQRMNKPDVDDIKGLCPAIAIEQKVITRTPRSTVGSMTEIYDYLRLLFARAGKTISPISGKQVKKDDVSDVVNAINALNDGDKVFILVPFKINKNRDVKEELNILLQKGFSRIYHQSETIKIEDILETKKLSTINLPTGQAGSQLSTFVLVDRIVKKDFDEEDLHRISDSVNTAFYEGEGELLLEINGEKKIPFSNKFEMDGIVFEEPVPNLFSFNNPFGACPVCEGFSQILGIDKDLIIPNQQLSVYEGAVAPWKGEKLVWWKDQFIKGAKVTGFPIHKAIIDLTKEQLDILWNGAKGTLGINDFFKEVEANLYKVQYRVLLSRYRGRTECTSCNGYRLRKEALYVKVGHKHIGELCELPVKDLKTWFDKLKLSEFDAKVAKRILIEIEHRIKTLLDVGLGYLTLNRLANSLSGGESQRIQLTRSLGSNLTNSLYILDEPSIGLHSRDTNRLINVLKELRDLGNTVVVVEHDEMMMREADYIIDMGPLASHLGGEVVAAGNYDELIANEKSLTGKYLSGKLSIEPPKQVRKWIRSITVEGARQNNLKNINVEFPLNILCVVSGVSGSGKTTLVKQVLYPALQKLKGEFTEKSGIHKSIKGDVDYIAQIEMVDQNPIGKSSRSNPVTYIKAYDEIRDLFSSQPMSKIRGFQPKHFSFNVDGGRCDACKGEGEQTVEMQFLADVHLTCDVCNGKRFKEEVLEVKYNHKNIYDVLDMSVDEAIDFFIDEPSVAKKIQPLSDVGLGYVKLGQSSDTLSGGEAQRVKLASFLGKGKAQGSVLFIFDEPTTGLHFNDIKKLLASFNALIEQGHSILVIEHNTDVIKSADWVIDLGPEAGDAGGNLVFSGKPSDLKKCKESFTGKYL
;
A
#
# COMPACT_ATOMS: atom_id res chain seq x y z
N MET A 1 0.09 36.26 26.92
CA MET A 1 0.20 36.43 25.44
C MET A 1 -1.15 36.06 24.85
N SER A 2 -1.88 37.02 24.26
CA SER A 2 -3.11 36.71 23.51
C SER A 2 -2.75 35.77 22.37
N ILE A 3 -3.31 34.57 22.35
CA ILE A 3 -3.15 33.63 21.25
C ILE A 3 -3.63 34.37 19.99
N LEU A 4 -2.74 34.58 19.02
CA LEU A 4 -3.13 35.13 17.71
C LEU A 4 -4.21 34.22 17.12
N ASN A 5 -5.37 34.78 16.78
CA ASN A 5 -6.50 34.03 16.21
C ASN A 5 -6.29 33.62 14.73
N SER A 6 -5.20 34.06 14.11
CA SER A 6 -4.84 33.73 12.73
C SER A 6 -3.33 33.51 12.57
N ILE A 7 -2.96 32.70 11.57
CA ILE A 7 -1.61 32.60 11.04
C ILE A 7 -1.46 33.75 10.05
N LYS A 8 -0.48 34.63 10.27
CA LYS A 8 -0.25 35.81 9.42
C LYS A 8 1.01 35.63 8.61
N ILE A 9 0.87 35.60 7.30
CA ILE A 9 1.98 35.55 6.35
C ILE A 9 2.19 36.96 5.81
N LYS A 10 3.44 37.45 5.86
CA LYS A 10 3.82 38.75 5.28
C LYS A 10 4.96 38.57 4.28
N GLY A 11 4.74 39.10 3.09
CA GLY A 11 5.75 39.20 2.04
C GLY A 11 6.33 37.87 1.58
N ALA A 12 5.49 36.86 1.33
CA ALA A 12 5.95 35.60 0.74
C ALA A 12 6.32 35.79 -0.74
N ARG A 13 7.52 35.34 -1.11
CA ARG A 13 8.15 35.48 -2.44
C ARG A 13 8.73 34.18 -2.98
N VAL A 14 8.36 33.06 -2.38
CA VAL A 14 8.79 31.73 -2.83
C VAL A 14 8.30 31.47 -4.25
N HIS A 15 9.21 31.05 -5.13
CA HIS A 15 8.95 30.81 -6.56
C HIS A 15 8.34 32.00 -7.30
N ASN A 16 7.05 31.96 -7.64
CA ASN A 16 6.36 33.01 -8.39
C ASN A 16 5.49 33.93 -7.52
N LEU A 17 5.49 33.76 -6.20
CA LEU A 17 4.70 34.60 -5.29
C LEU A 17 5.18 36.07 -5.35
N LYS A 18 4.24 37.00 -5.53
CA LYS A 18 4.54 38.44 -5.65
C LYS A 18 4.35 39.17 -4.33
N ASN A 19 5.25 38.90 -3.38
CA ASN A 19 5.25 39.55 -2.07
C ASN A 19 3.91 39.40 -1.32
N VAL A 20 3.36 38.18 -1.36
CA VAL A 20 2.00 37.87 -0.89
C VAL A 20 1.90 38.03 0.62
N SER A 21 0.85 38.72 1.07
CA SER A 21 0.48 38.80 2.48
C SER A 21 -0.95 38.31 2.65
N VAL A 22 -1.15 37.32 3.51
CA VAL A 22 -2.46 36.68 3.72
C VAL A 22 -2.61 36.22 5.17
N ASP A 23 -3.81 36.40 5.70
CA ASP A 23 -4.19 35.93 7.03
C ASP A 23 -5.01 34.64 6.89
N ILE A 24 -4.58 33.58 7.58
CA ILE A 24 -5.25 32.27 7.61
C ILE A 24 -5.89 32.09 8.99
N PRO A 25 -7.23 31.97 9.09
CA PRO A 25 -7.89 31.80 10.38
C PRO A 25 -7.53 30.46 11.02
N ARG A 26 -7.28 30.44 12.34
CA ARG A 26 -7.01 29.20 13.07
C ARG A 26 -8.29 28.41 13.34
N ASN A 27 -8.13 27.09 13.49
CA ASN A 27 -9.21 26.15 13.82
C ASN A 27 -10.35 26.15 12.77
N LYS A 28 -9.98 26.42 11.52
CA LYS A 28 -10.88 26.47 10.37
C LYS A 28 -10.40 25.48 9.30
N LEU A 29 -11.33 25.11 8.43
CA LEU A 29 -11.08 24.40 7.19
C LEU A 29 -10.89 25.44 6.08
N ILE A 30 -9.65 25.59 5.63
CA ILE A 30 -9.24 26.55 4.61
C ILE A 30 -8.99 25.81 3.30
N VAL A 31 -9.56 26.30 2.21
CA VAL A 31 -9.26 25.80 0.86
C VAL A 31 -8.41 26.83 0.12
N VAL A 32 -7.28 26.40 -0.45
CA VAL A 32 -6.46 27.19 -1.36
C VAL A 32 -6.74 26.69 -2.77
N THR A 33 -7.26 27.57 -3.62
CA THR A 33 -7.67 27.24 -4.99
C THR A 33 -7.06 28.22 -5.99
N GLY A 34 -7.30 28.00 -7.29
CA GLY A 34 -6.72 28.80 -8.38
C GLY A 34 -6.15 27.95 -9.52
N VAL A 35 -5.78 28.59 -10.63
CA VAL A 35 -5.28 27.88 -11.83
C VAL A 35 -4.00 27.07 -11.59
N SER A 36 -3.71 26.08 -12.44
CA SER A 36 -2.44 25.33 -12.40
C SER A 36 -1.26 26.31 -12.53
N GLY A 37 -0.27 26.23 -11.63
CA GLY A 37 0.88 27.15 -11.63
C GLY A 37 0.61 28.56 -11.07
N SER A 38 -0.52 28.81 -10.40
CA SER A 38 -0.83 30.12 -9.77
C SER A 38 -0.04 30.42 -8.49
N GLY A 39 0.68 29.45 -7.92
CA GLY A 39 1.45 29.59 -6.67
C GLY A 39 0.80 28.94 -5.44
N LYS A 40 -0.22 28.07 -5.61
CA LYS A 40 -0.89 27.35 -4.50
C LYS A 40 0.09 26.56 -3.64
N SER A 41 0.81 25.62 -4.24
CA SER A 41 1.80 24.77 -3.56
C SER A 41 2.97 25.59 -3.02
N SER A 42 3.35 26.67 -3.71
CA SER A 42 4.38 27.60 -3.23
C SER A 42 3.98 28.29 -1.93
N LEU A 43 2.70 28.65 -1.77
CA LEU A 43 2.17 29.23 -0.53
C LEU A 43 1.97 28.16 0.57
N THR A 44 1.43 27.00 0.22
CA THR A 44 1.04 25.97 1.20
C THR A 44 2.19 25.05 1.59
N ILE A 45 2.86 24.40 0.62
CA ILE A 45 3.92 23.43 0.89
C ILE A 45 5.27 24.14 1.05
N ASP A 46 5.70 24.91 0.05
CA ASP A 46 7.06 25.47 0.02
C ASP A 46 7.27 26.64 1.00
N THR A 47 6.17 27.27 1.47
CA THR A 47 6.21 28.34 2.47
C THR A 47 5.68 27.88 3.82
N LEU A 48 4.38 27.58 3.95
CA LEU A 48 3.76 27.28 5.25
C LEU A 48 4.24 25.97 5.87
N PHE A 49 4.20 24.86 5.11
CA PHE A 49 4.67 23.56 5.60
C PHE A 49 6.16 23.59 5.88
N ALA A 50 6.97 24.07 4.92
CA ALA A 50 8.41 24.15 5.05
C ALA A 50 8.82 24.95 6.31
N GLU A 51 8.23 26.12 6.54
CA GLU A 51 8.53 26.93 7.73
C GLU A 51 8.01 26.29 9.03
N GLY A 52 6.84 25.64 9.00
CA GLY A 52 6.26 24.96 10.16
C GLY A 52 7.09 23.75 10.59
N GLN A 53 7.50 22.93 9.62
CA GLN A 53 8.38 21.79 9.82
C GLN A 53 9.76 22.23 10.27
N ARG A 54 10.34 23.27 9.66
CA ARG A 54 11.66 23.80 10.03
C ARG A 54 11.69 24.30 11.47
N ARG A 55 10.75 25.15 11.86
CA ARG A 55 10.66 25.67 13.24
C ARG A 55 10.49 24.55 14.26
N TYR A 56 9.71 23.52 13.93
CA TYR A 56 9.56 22.35 14.79
C TYR A 56 10.86 21.53 14.87
N ALA A 57 11.50 21.22 13.74
CA ALA A 57 12.72 20.43 13.69
C ALA A 57 13.90 21.12 14.40
N GLU A 58 14.02 22.44 14.32
CA GLU A 58 15.03 23.25 15.03
C GLU A 58 14.91 23.18 16.56
N SER A 59 13.73 22.80 17.06
CA SER A 59 13.46 22.60 18.49
C SER A 59 13.81 21.20 19.00
N LEU A 60 13.99 20.21 18.11
CA LEU A 60 14.21 18.81 18.50
C LEU A 60 15.59 18.56 19.12
N SER A 61 16.66 19.06 18.50
CA SER A 61 18.03 18.89 19.03
C SER A 61 18.99 19.95 18.48
N ALA A 62 20.10 20.18 19.19
CA ALA A 62 21.18 21.05 18.72
C ALA A 62 21.80 20.54 17.40
N TYR A 63 21.89 19.21 17.24
CA TYR A 63 22.36 18.56 16.01
C TYR A 63 21.44 18.88 14.82
N ALA A 64 20.13 18.63 14.95
CA ALA A 64 19.17 18.92 13.89
C ALA A 64 19.21 20.41 13.48
N ARG A 65 19.30 21.31 14.47
CA ARG A 65 19.40 22.75 14.23
C ARG A 65 20.59 23.14 13.34
N GLN A 66 21.75 22.51 13.51
CA GLN A 66 22.95 22.81 12.71
C GLN A 66 22.74 22.49 11.21
N PHE A 67 21.99 21.44 10.90
CA PHE A 67 21.65 21.09 9.51
C PHE A 67 20.54 21.97 8.95
N MET A 68 19.49 22.25 9.73
CA MET A 68 18.39 23.13 9.30
C MET A 68 18.87 24.55 8.99
N GLN A 69 19.93 25.03 9.66
CA GLN A 69 20.55 26.33 9.36
C GLN A 69 21.21 26.41 7.99
N ARG A 70 21.61 25.28 7.39
CA ARG A 70 22.20 25.23 6.04
C ARG A 70 21.14 25.14 4.94
N MET A 71 19.89 24.84 5.30
CA MET A 71 18.79 24.84 4.34
C MET A 71 18.42 26.27 3.97
N ASN A 72 18.07 26.46 2.70
CA ASN A 72 17.49 27.71 2.24
C ASN A 72 16.15 27.93 2.96
N LYS A 73 16.05 29.01 3.71
CA LYS A 73 14.78 29.42 4.33
C LYS A 73 13.81 29.84 3.23
N PRO A 74 12.52 29.53 3.35
CA PRO A 74 11.51 30.10 2.47
C PRO A 74 11.63 31.62 2.45
N ASP A 75 11.60 32.23 1.25
CA ASP A 75 11.65 33.68 1.10
C ASP A 75 10.33 34.31 1.54
N VAL A 76 10.29 34.73 2.80
CA VAL A 76 9.14 35.37 3.45
C VAL A 76 9.65 36.38 4.48
N ASP A 77 9.00 37.53 4.59
CA ASP A 77 9.41 38.56 5.55
C ASP A 77 9.14 38.12 6.99
N ASP A 78 7.92 37.64 7.25
CA ASP A 78 7.52 37.17 8.57
C ASP A 78 6.31 36.23 8.50
N ILE A 79 6.31 35.21 9.37
CA ILE A 79 5.15 34.34 9.61
C ILE A 79 4.89 34.27 11.11
N LYS A 80 3.75 34.82 11.55
CA LYS A 80 3.32 34.82 12.96
C LYS A 80 2.18 33.84 13.18
N GLY A 81 2.16 33.21 14.36
CA GLY A 81 1.09 32.30 14.75
C GLY A 81 1.15 30.93 14.07
N LEU A 82 2.30 30.51 13.53
CA LEU A 82 2.47 29.21 12.89
C LEU A 82 2.44 28.06 13.92
N CYS A 83 1.73 26.98 13.60
CA CYS A 83 1.70 25.75 14.37
C CYS A 83 2.68 24.71 13.79
N PRO A 84 3.03 23.63 14.52
CA PRO A 84 3.68 22.48 13.92
C PRO A 84 2.86 21.98 12.72
N ALA A 85 3.52 21.85 11.57
CA ALA A 85 2.87 21.54 10.31
C ALA A 85 3.06 20.06 9.93
N ILE A 86 2.00 19.44 9.43
CA ILE A 86 1.98 18.07 8.92
C ILE A 86 1.43 18.13 7.50
N ALA A 87 2.25 17.79 6.51
CA ALA A 87 1.83 17.65 5.12
C ALA A 87 1.36 16.21 4.84
N ILE A 88 0.25 16.09 4.10
CA ILE A 88 -0.30 14.83 3.61
C ILE A 88 -0.33 14.91 2.08
N GLU A 89 0.81 14.58 1.47
CA GLU A 89 1.04 14.60 0.02
C GLU A 89 0.60 13.29 -0.65
N GLN A 90 0.43 13.34 -1.98
CA GLN A 90 0.08 12.19 -2.82
C GLN A 90 1.25 11.26 -3.14
N LYS A 91 2.48 11.64 -2.75
CA LYS A 91 3.65 10.81 -3.01
C LYS A 91 3.46 9.46 -2.33
N VAL A 92 3.46 8.40 -3.15
CA VAL A 92 3.45 7.03 -2.66
C VAL A 92 4.72 6.88 -1.84
N ILE A 93 4.56 6.84 -0.51
CA ILE A 93 5.68 6.58 0.37
C ILE A 93 6.11 5.16 0.05
N THR A 94 7.18 5.01 -0.72
CA THR A 94 7.80 3.71 -1.02
C THR A 94 8.44 3.20 0.26
N ARG A 95 7.63 2.72 1.19
CA ARG A 95 8.10 1.92 2.32
C ARG A 95 8.35 0.51 1.83
N THR A 96 9.28 -0.12 2.53
CA THR A 96 9.80 -1.46 2.29
C THR A 96 8.72 -2.46 1.89
N PRO A 97 9.05 -3.50 1.10
CA PRO A 97 8.09 -4.51 0.63
C PRO A 97 7.40 -5.31 1.75
N ARG A 98 7.74 -5.07 3.03
CA ARG A 98 7.05 -5.63 4.20
C ARG A 98 5.87 -4.77 4.69
N SER A 99 5.79 -3.50 4.31
CA SER A 99 4.74 -2.58 4.77
C SER A 99 3.38 -2.93 4.16
N THR A 100 2.34 -2.94 5.00
CA THR A 100 0.95 -3.19 4.63
C THR A 100 0.03 -2.05 5.08
N VAL A 101 -1.21 -2.05 4.58
CA VAL A 101 -2.29 -1.20 5.08
C VAL A 101 -2.43 -1.30 6.61
N GLY A 102 -2.39 -2.52 7.16
CA GLY A 102 -2.48 -2.76 8.60
C GLY A 102 -1.34 -2.12 9.40
N SER A 103 -0.11 -2.13 8.87
CA SER A 103 1.02 -1.45 9.52
C SER A 103 1.00 0.08 9.35
N MET A 104 0.52 0.59 8.21
CA MET A 104 0.43 2.04 7.97
C MET A 104 -0.65 2.71 8.82
N THR A 105 -1.72 1.98 9.10
CA THR A 105 -2.85 2.43 9.94
C THR A 105 -2.67 2.13 11.41
N GLU A 106 -1.60 1.42 11.79
CA GLU A 106 -1.31 0.90 13.14
C GLU A 106 -2.39 -0.06 13.69
N ILE A 107 -3.40 -0.42 12.88
CA ILE A 107 -4.44 -1.40 13.26
C ILE A 107 -3.78 -2.75 13.55
N TYR A 108 -2.77 -3.14 12.77
CA TYR A 108 -2.05 -4.39 12.99
C TYR A 108 -1.34 -4.41 14.34
N ASP A 109 -0.82 -3.28 14.82
CA ASP A 109 -0.14 -3.21 16.12
C ASP A 109 -1.12 -3.40 17.28
N TYR A 110 -2.31 -2.82 17.18
CA TYR A 110 -3.38 -3.09 18.15
C TYR A 110 -3.91 -4.52 18.06
N LEU A 111 -3.99 -5.12 16.86
CA LEU A 111 -4.33 -6.54 16.72
C LEU A 111 -3.29 -7.42 17.41
N ARG A 112 -1.99 -7.14 17.27
CA ARG A 112 -0.93 -7.87 17.98
C ARG A 112 -1.12 -7.81 19.50
N LEU A 113 -1.50 -6.64 20.03
CA LEU A 113 -1.81 -6.48 21.45
C LEU A 113 -3.05 -7.27 21.87
N LEU A 114 -4.12 -7.23 21.06
CA LEU A 114 -5.36 -7.97 21.32
C LEU A 114 -5.09 -9.48 21.38
N PHE A 115 -4.37 -10.03 20.40
CA PHE A 115 -4.04 -11.45 20.35
C PHE A 115 -3.08 -11.87 21.45
N ALA A 116 -2.16 -11.01 21.87
CA ALA A 116 -1.28 -11.29 23.01
C ALA A 116 -2.03 -11.30 24.36
N ARG A 117 -3.07 -10.48 24.52
CA ARG A 117 -3.74 -10.28 25.81
C ARG A 117 -5.03 -11.09 25.98
N ALA A 118 -5.79 -11.29 24.90
CA ALA A 118 -7.08 -11.98 24.92
C ALA A 118 -7.13 -13.20 23.99
N GLY A 119 -6.00 -13.54 23.34
CA GLY A 119 -5.89 -14.69 22.46
C GLY A 119 -5.81 -16.01 23.23
N LYS A 120 -6.51 -17.03 22.72
CA LYS A 120 -6.48 -18.40 23.26
C LYS A 120 -5.73 -19.30 22.29
N THR A 121 -4.67 -19.95 22.76
CA THR A 121 -3.92 -20.93 21.97
C THR A 121 -4.73 -22.21 21.83
N ILE A 122 -4.94 -22.66 20.59
CA ILE A 122 -5.70 -23.87 20.27
C ILE A 122 -4.76 -24.90 19.65
N SER A 123 -4.79 -26.13 20.16
CA SER A 123 -4.00 -27.23 19.60
C SER A 123 -4.48 -27.55 18.17
N PRO A 124 -3.57 -27.66 17.18
CA PRO A 124 -3.92 -28.04 15.82
C PRO A 124 -4.31 -29.53 15.70
N ILE A 125 -3.99 -30.36 16.69
CA ILE A 125 -4.29 -31.80 16.68
C ILE A 125 -5.69 -32.06 17.25
N SER A 126 -5.94 -31.62 18.49
CA SER A 126 -7.21 -31.90 19.18
C SER A 126 -8.26 -30.80 19.05
N GLY A 127 -7.89 -29.60 18.61
CA GLY A 127 -8.78 -28.43 18.57
C GLY A 127 -9.15 -27.87 19.95
N LYS A 128 -8.55 -28.38 21.03
CA LYS A 128 -8.79 -27.92 22.41
C LYS A 128 -7.90 -26.73 22.76
N GLN A 129 -8.33 -25.95 23.75
CA GLN A 129 -7.54 -24.83 24.26
C GLN A 129 -6.36 -25.36 25.08
N VAL A 130 -5.15 -24.89 24.73
CA VAL A 130 -3.93 -25.11 25.48
C VAL A 130 -3.99 -24.23 26.73
N LYS A 131 -3.78 -24.85 27.88
CA LYS A 131 -3.71 -24.19 29.19
C LYS A 131 -2.49 -24.73 29.92
N LYS A 132 -1.98 -23.92 30.84
CA LYS A 132 -1.07 -24.35 31.89
C LYS A 132 -1.77 -24.11 33.21
N ASP A 133 -1.44 -24.92 34.20
CA ASP A 133 -1.93 -24.78 35.56
C ASP A 133 -0.95 -23.89 36.34
N ASP A 134 -1.49 -22.84 36.96
CA ASP A 134 -0.74 -22.04 37.93
C ASP A 134 -0.90 -22.63 39.34
N VAL A 135 -0.03 -22.22 40.27
CA VAL A 135 -0.09 -22.66 41.69
C VAL A 135 -1.48 -22.44 42.28
N SER A 136 -2.12 -21.32 41.94
CA SER A 136 -3.48 -21.00 42.37
C SER A 136 -4.52 -22.01 41.89
N ASP A 137 -4.38 -22.59 40.70
CA ASP A 137 -5.33 -23.56 40.16
C ASP A 137 -5.29 -24.87 40.96
N VAL A 138 -4.09 -25.31 41.34
CA VAL A 138 -3.87 -26.49 42.18
C VAL A 138 -4.41 -26.23 43.59
N VAL A 139 -4.12 -25.07 44.18
CA VAL A 139 -4.64 -24.68 45.50
C VAL A 139 -6.17 -24.63 45.48
N ASN A 140 -6.77 -24.05 44.44
CA ASN A 140 -8.22 -24.01 44.25
C ASN A 140 -8.81 -25.41 44.09
N ALA A 141 -8.14 -26.30 43.37
CA ALA A 141 -8.57 -27.69 43.23
C ALA A 141 -8.54 -28.45 44.57
N ILE A 142 -7.53 -28.21 45.42
CA ILE A 142 -7.47 -28.76 46.78
C ILE A 142 -8.58 -28.14 47.65
N ASN A 143 -8.85 -26.84 47.51
CA ASN A 143 -9.89 -26.14 48.24
C ASN A 143 -11.32 -26.61 47.91
N ALA A 144 -11.54 -27.08 46.69
CA ALA A 144 -12.84 -27.59 46.25
C ALA A 144 -13.15 -29.03 46.72
N LEU A 145 -12.23 -29.68 47.44
CA LEU A 145 -12.42 -31.02 48.01
C LEU A 145 -13.25 -31.00 49.30
N ASN A 146 -13.75 -32.16 49.72
CA ASN A 146 -14.54 -32.26 50.94
C ASN A 146 -13.63 -32.23 52.18
N ASP A 147 -14.14 -31.68 53.29
CA ASP A 147 -13.42 -31.70 54.56
C ASP A 147 -13.10 -33.14 54.99
N GLY A 148 -11.85 -33.36 55.39
CA GLY A 148 -11.31 -34.66 55.76
C GLY A 148 -10.64 -35.44 54.62
N ASP A 149 -10.74 -34.99 53.35
CA ASP A 149 -10.05 -35.62 52.23
C ASP A 149 -8.52 -35.55 52.40
N LYS A 150 -7.85 -36.68 52.19
CA LYS A 150 -6.39 -36.79 52.23
C LYS A 150 -5.82 -36.59 50.83
N VAL A 151 -4.97 -35.57 50.68
CA VAL A 151 -4.35 -35.20 49.41
C VAL A 151 -2.84 -35.40 49.51
N PHE A 152 -2.29 -36.17 48.57
CA PHE A 152 -0.86 -36.31 48.37
C PHE A 152 -0.42 -35.51 47.15
N ILE A 153 0.60 -34.66 47.35
CA ILE A 153 1.26 -33.95 46.25
C ILE A 153 2.42 -34.84 45.79
N LEU A 154 2.31 -35.35 44.56
CA LEU A 154 3.21 -36.34 43.99
C LEU A 154 3.91 -35.78 42.74
N VAL A 155 5.16 -36.17 42.57
CA VAL A 155 5.99 -35.82 41.41
C VAL A 155 6.51 -37.10 40.76
N PRO A 156 6.47 -37.26 39.42
CA PRO A 156 6.99 -38.47 38.78
C PRO A 156 8.49 -38.67 39.09
N PHE A 157 8.86 -39.86 39.58
CA PHE A 157 10.27 -40.19 39.81
C PHE A 157 10.96 -40.48 38.48
N LYS A 158 11.91 -39.61 38.07
CA LYS A 158 12.69 -39.73 36.84
C LYS A 158 14.14 -40.08 37.15
N ILE A 159 14.74 -40.97 36.37
CA ILE A 159 16.17 -41.32 36.46
C ILE A 159 16.91 -40.64 35.32
N ASN A 160 17.94 -39.86 35.64
CA ASN A 160 18.81 -39.25 34.64
C ASN A 160 19.70 -40.31 33.97
N LYS A 161 19.91 -40.21 32.65
CA LYS A 161 20.64 -41.21 31.83
C LYS A 161 22.07 -41.53 32.30
N ASN A 162 22.68 -40.69 33.13
CA ASN A 162 24.07 -40.81 33.59
C ASN A 162 24.18 -41.20 35.09
N ARG A 163 23.09 -41.61 35.75
CA ARG A 163 23.07 -41.87 37.19
C ARG A 163 22.44 -43.21 37.51
N ASP A 164 22.92 -43.85 38.57
CA ASP A 164 22.27 -45.02 39.14
C ASP A 164 21.13 -44.62 40.09
N VAL A 165 20.16 -45.50 40.30
CA VAL A 165 18.99 -45.28 41.16
C VAL A 165 19.39 -44.82 42.56
N LYS A 166 20.44 -45.43 43.13
CA LYS A 166 20.95 -45.07 44.46
C LYS A 166 21.48 -43.65 44.54
N GLU A 167 22.12 -43.16 43.48
CA GLU A 167 22.66 -41.80 43.43
C GLU A 167 21.51 -40.79 43.39
N GLU A 168 20.48 -41.05 42.60
CA GLU A 168 19.30 -40.17 42.51
C GLU A 168 18.50 -40.15 43.83
N LEU A 169 18.36 -41.30 44.50
CA LEU A 169 17.76 -41.39 45.84
C LEU A 169 18.53 -40.60 46.90
N ASN A 170 19.87 -40.66 46.88
CA ASN A 170 20.71 -39.87 47.78
C ASN A 170 20.57 -38.37 47.53
N ILE A 171 20.44 -37.95 46.26
CA ILE A 171 20.22 -36.55 45.89
C ILE A 171 18.85 -36.09 46.39
N LEU A 172 17.80 -36.89 46.26
CA LEU A 172 16.48 -36.57 46.81
C LEU A 172 16.51 -36.39 48.33
N LEU A 173 17.24 -37.23 49.06
CA LEU A 173 17.45 -37.07 50.51
C LEU A 173 18.19 -35.77 50.85
N GLN A 174 19.25 -35.44 50.11
CA GLN A 174 19.98 -34.17 50.28
C GLN A 174 19.10 -32.94 50.00
N LYS A 175 18.15 -33.06 49.07
CA LYS A 175 17.13 -32.04 48.78
C LYS A 175 16.00 -31.98 49.83
N GLY A 176 15.97 -32.90 50.80
CA GLY A 176 14.99 -32.93 51.89
C GLY A 176 13.78 -33.85 51.66
N PHE A 177 13.72 -34.60 50.55
CA PHE A 177 12.67 -35.58 50.33
C PHE A 177 12.99 -36.87 51.09
N SER A 178 12.07 -37.32 51.94
CA SER A 178 12.27 -38.52 52.78
C SER A 178 11.47 -39.74 52.31
N ARG A 179 10.53 -39.56 51.36
CA ARG A 179 9.56 -40.60 50.99
C ARG A 179 9.32 -40.71 49.49
N ILE A 180 9.13 -41.94 49.04
CA ILE A 180 8.66 -42.31 47.70
C ILE A 180 7.29 -42.97 47.82
N TYR A 181 6.46 -42.72 46.83
CA TYR A 181 5.14 -43.30 46.67
C TYR A 181 5.17 -44.32 45.53
N HIS A 182 4.96 -45.59 45.84
CA HIS A 182 4.99 -46.69 44.87
C HIS A 182 3.83 -47.64 45.11
N GLN A 183 3.06 -47.99 44.07
CA GLN A 183 1.94 -48.94 44.14
C GLN A 183 0.93 -48.72 45.30
N SER A 184 0.68 -47.46 45.64
CA SER A 184 -0.21 -47.06 46.75
C SER A 184 0.35 -47.18 48.16
N GLU A 185 1.66 -47.37 48.30
CA GLU A 185 2.37 -47.34 49.57
C GLU A 185 3.42 -46.23 49.61
N THR A 186 3.55 -45.59 50.78
CA THR A 186 4.63 -44.62 51.05
C THR A 186 5.81 -45.34 51.71
N ILE A 187 6.96 -45.34 51.05
CA ILE A 187 8.19 -45.99 51.49
C ILE A 187 9.23 -44.91 51.82
N LYS A 188 9.98 -45.04 52.92
CA LYS A 188 11.07 -44.09 53.23
C LYS A 188 12.28 -44.38 52.35
N ILE A 189 12.97 -43.32 51.91
CA ILE A 189 14.14 -43.47 51.03
C ILE A 189 15.31 -44.14 51.79
N GLU A 190 15.48 -43.85 53.07
CA GLU A 190 16.49 -44.49 53.93
C GLU A 190 16.30 -46.02 53.98
N ASP A 191 15.07 -46.49 54.16
CA ASP A 191 14.74 -47.92 54.20
C ASP A 191 15.08 -48.62 52.86
N ILE A 192 14.94 -47.92 51.73
CA ILE A 192 15.29 -48.41 50.38
C ILE A 192 16.81 -48.48 50.19
N LEU A 193 17.57 -47.56 50.78
CA LEU A 193 19.03 -47.52 50.71
C LEU A 193 19.70 -48.56 51.63
N GLU A 194 19.09 -48.83 52.80
CA GLU A 194 19.60 -49.80 53.78
C GLU A 194 19.29 -51.25 53.41
N THR A 195 18.13 -51.53 52.81
CA THR A 195 17.82 -52.89 52.38
C THR A 195 18.46 -53.23 51.04
N LYS A 196 19.12 -54.40 50.92
CA LYS A 196 19.49 -55.02 49.64
C LYS A 196 18.26 -55.43 48.78
N LYS A 197 17.11 -54.74 48.91
CA LYS A 197 15.84 -54.95 48.22
C LYS A 197 15.70 -54.13 46.91
N LEU A 198 16.79 -53.60 46.35
CA LEU A 198 16.74 -53.02 45.00
C LEU A 198 16.32 -54.02 43.91
N SER A 199 16.38 -55.32 44.17
CA SER A 199 15.91 -56.37 43.24
C SER A 199 14.41 -56.66 43.32
N THR A 200 13.69 -56.16 44.33
CA THR A 200 12.27 -56.48 44.57
C THR A 200 11.33 -55.33 44.22
N ILE A 201 11.82 -54.09 44.27
CA ILE A 201 11.08 -52.93 43.78
C ILE A 201 11.50 -52.74 42.33
N ASN A 202 10.64 -53.14 41.38
CA ASN A 202 10.82 -52.86 39.95
C ASN A 202 10.68 -51.35 39.71
N LEU A 203 11.67 -50.57 40.17
CA LEU A 203 11.84 -49.17 39.82
C LEU A 203 12.15 -49.14 38.32
N PRO A 204 11.43 -48.34 37.51
CA PRO A 204 11.53 -48.40 36.06
C PRO A 204 12.95 -48.08 35.58
N THR A 205 13.72 -49.11 35.25
CA THR A 205 15.01 -49.00 34.56
C THR A 205 14.74 -48.76 33.07
N GLY A 206 14.56 -47.49 32.71
CA GLY A 206 14.72 -46.96 31.36
C GLY A 206 14.11 -47.80 30.22
N GLN A 207 12.81 -47.68 29.97
CA GLN A 207 12.23 -47.80 28.63
C GLN A 207 10.84 -47.11 28.62
N ALA A 208 10.65 -46.23 27.64
CA ALA A 208 9.39 -45.51 27.44
C ALA A 208 8.29 -46.51 27.06
N GLY A 209 7.28 -46.68 27.93
CA GLY A 209 6.07 -47.43 27.59
C GLY A 209 5.31 -48.11 28.74
N SER A 210 5.89 -48.29 29.93
CA SER A 210 5.18 -48.86 31.09
C SER A 210 4.71 -47.75 32.04
N GLN A 211 3.47 -47.86 32.54
CA GLN A 211 2.87 -46.91 33.49
C GLN A 211 3.85 -46.54 34.61
N LEU A 212 4.16 -45.23 34.74
CA LEU A 212 4.95 -44.68 35.84
C LEU A 212 4.26 -45.03 37.17
N SER A 213 4.78 -46.05 37.85
CA SER A 213 4.23 -46.56 39.11
C SER A 213 4.92 -45.99 40.35
N THR A 214 5.90 -45.10 40.16
CA THR A 214 6.73 -44.52 41.22
C THR A 214 6.74 -42.99 41.16
N PHE A 215 6.45 -42.36 42.30
CA PHE A 215 6.41 -40.92 42.48
C PHE A 215 7.21 -40.50 43.73
N VAL A 216 7.75 -39.29 43.75
CA VAL A 216 8.28 -38.65 44.96
C VAL A 216 7.14 -37.97 45.69
N LEU A 217 7.04 -38.18 47.00
CA LEU A 217 6.03 -37.54 47.83
C LEU A 217 6.57 -36.20 48.36
N VAL A 218 5.96 -35.10 47.93
CA VAL A 218 6.37 -33.75 48.30
C VAL A 218 5.72 -33.32 49.63
N ASP A 219 4.39 -33.36 49.71
CA ASP A 219 3.65 -33.07 50.95
C ASP A 219 2.37 -33.89 51.06
N ARG A 220 1.82 -33.95 52.27
CA ARG A 220 0.56 -34.60 52.64
C ARG A 220 -0.34 -33.58 53.32
N ILE A 221 -1.49 -33.32 52.71
CA ILE A 221 -2.46 -32.35 53.18
C ILE A 221 -3.73 -33.09 53.56
N VAL A 222 -4.35 -32.68 54.66
CA VAL A 222 -5.71 -33.09 55.00
C VAL A 222 -6.58 -31.87 54.80
N LYS A 223 -7.63 -32.00 53.99
CA LYS A 223 -8.53 -30.89 53.73
C LYS A 223 -9.25 -30.49 55.01
N LYS A 224 -9.14 -29.20 55.33
CA LYS A 224 -9.86 -28.48 56.39
C LYS A 224 -10.21 -27.08 55.85
N ASP A 225 -10.91 -26.29 56.66
CA ASP A 225 -10.88 -24.84 56.51
C ASP A 225 -9.43 -24.35 56.72
N PHE A 226 -8.79 -23.96 55.61
CA PHE A 226 -7.41 -23.51 55.60
C PHE A 226 -7.33 -22.05 56.02
N ASP A 227 -6.40 -21.73 56.92
CA ASP A 227 -6.02 -20.35 57.24
C ASP A 227 -4.95 -19.83 56.26
N GLU A 228 -4.49 -18.58 56.45
CA GLU A 228 -3.46 -17.98 55.57
C GLU A 228 -2.13 -18.74 55.62
N GLU A 229 -1.76 -19.33 56.77
CA GLU A 229 -0.52 -20.10 56.94
C GLU A 229 -0.59 -21.43 56.19
N ASP A 230 -1.73 -22.12 56.28
CA ASP A 230 -2.01 -23.34 55.53
C ASP A 230 -1.92 -23.09 54.02
N LEU A 231 -2.55 -22.02 53.52
CA LEU A 231 -2.50 -21.67 52.09
C LEU A 231 -1.08 -21.36 51.62
N HIS A 232 -0.27 -20.68 52.43
CA HIS A 232 1.14 -20.42 52.11
C HIS A 232 1.94 -21.72 52.01
N ARG A 233 1.77 -22.63 52.98
CA ARG A 233 2.44 -23.95 52.97
C ARG A 233 2.04 -24.79 51.75
N ILE A 234 0.76 -24.83 51.40
CA ILE A 234 0.27 -25.57 50.23
C ILE A 234 0.87 -24.97 48.96
N SER A 235 0.87 -23.63 48.83
CA SER A 235 1.46 -22.94 47.68
C SER A 235 2.96 -23.23 47.53
N ASP A 236 3.73 -23.22 48.62
CA ASP A 236 5.16 -23.55 48.62
C ASP A 236 5.40 -25.02 48.23
N SER A 237 4.55 -25.93 48.71
CA SER A 237 4.63 -27.35 48.39
C SER A 237 4.31 -27.61 46.91
N VAL A 238 3.32 -26.93 46.36
CA VAL A 238 2.97 -26.99 44.94
C VAL A 238 4.08 -26.39 44.07
N ASN A 239 4.67 -25.26 44.47
CA ASN A 239 5.83 -24.67 43.78
C ASN A 239 7.02 -25.65 43.75
N THR A 240 7.31 -26.28 44.90
CA THR A 240 8.37 -27.30 45.01
C THR A 240 8.07 -28.50 44.11
N ALA A 241 6.81 -28.95 44.07
CA ALA A 241 6.38 -30.05 43.22
C ALA A 241 6.52 -29.72 41.73
N PHE A 242 6.10 -28.53 41.30
CA PHE A 242 6.31 -28.07 39.93
C PHE A 242 7.79 -27.96 39.57
N TYR A 243 8.63 -27.46 40.47
CA TYR A 243 10.07 -27.33 40.22
C TYR A 243 10.76 -28.69 40.06
N GLU A 244 10.54 -29.61 41.00
CA GLU A 244 11.15 -30.95 40.98
C GLU A 244 10.54 -31.87 39.93
N GLY A 245 9.27 -31.69 39.59
CA GLY A 245 8.59 -32.41 38.51
C GLY A 245 8.87 -31.88 37.11
N GLU A 246 9.79 -30.92 36.98
CA GLU A 246 10.10 -30.22 35.74
C GLU A 246 8.85 -29.61 35.09
N GLY A 247 7.84 -29.27 35.89
CA GLY A 247 6.58 -28.68 35.48
C GLY A 247 5.37 -29.60 35.55
N GLU A 248 5.53 -30.87 35.93
CA GLU A 248 4.42 -31.82 36.12
C GLU A 248 4.20 -32.12 37.61
N LEU A 249 2.94 -32.09 38.06
CA LEU A 249 2.56 -32.67 39.35
C LEU A 249 1.34 -33.56 39.22
N LEU A 250 1.14 -34.40 40.23
CA LEU A 250 -0.02 -35.26 40.36
C LEU A 250 -0.60 -35.08 41.76
N LEU A 251 -1.87 -34.74 41.86
CA LEU A 251 -2.61 -34.84 43.11
C LEU A 251 -3.26 -36.20 43.21
N GLU A 252 -3.08 -36.88 44.33
CA GLU A 252 -3.84 -38.07 44.66
C GLU A 252 -4.75 -37.83 45.85
N ILE A 253 -6.03 -38.17 45.70
CA ILE A 253 -7.08 -37.94 46.68
C ILE A 253 -7.58 -39.30 47.17
N ASN A 254 -7.50 -39.52 48.49
CA ASN A 254 -8.01 -40.71 49.20
C ASN A 254 -7.54 -42.06 48.65
N GLY A 255 -6.42 -42.14 47.93
CA GLY A 255 -5.91 -43.40 47.37
C GLY A 255 -6.57 -43.84 46.06
N GLU A 256 -7.61 -43.13 45.59
CA GLU A 256 -8.42 -43.56 44.44
C GLU A 256 -8.31 -42.62 43.24
N LYS A 257 -8.41 -41.30 43.46
CA LYS A 257 -8.53 -40.32 42.37
C LYS A 257 -7.21 -39.61 42.15
N LYS A 258 -6.69 -39.69 40.92
CA LYS A 258 -5.47 -39.01 40.48
C LYS A 258 -5.81 -37.87 39.52
N ILE A 259 -5.35 -36.65 39.83
CA ILE A 259 -5.56 -35.45 39.02
C ILE A 259 -4.18 -34.90 38.62
N PRO A 260 -3.79 -35.01 37.33
CA PRO A 260 -2.55 -34.43 36.85
C PRO A 260 -2.70 -32.92 36.63
N PHE A 261 -1.62 -32.18 36.89
CA PHE A 261 -1.48 -30.77 36.59
C PHE A 261 -0.13 -30.53 35.90
N SER A 262 -0.07 -29.56 35.00
CA SER A 262 1.16 -29.18 34.31
C SER A 262 1.25 -27.66 34.16
N ASN A 263 2.36 -27.06 34.62
CA ASN A 263 2.64 -25.64 34.40
C ASN A 263 3.33 -25.38 33.05
N LYS A 264 3.61 -26.43 32.27
CA LYS A 264 4.11 -26.31 30.90
C LYS A 264 2.95 -25.92 29.99
N PHE A 265 3.21 -24.99 29.08
CA PHE A 265 2.24 -24.62 28.06
C PHE A 265 2.25 -25.64 26.92
N GLU A 266 1.77 -26.85 27.17
CA GLU A 266 1.84 -27.98 26.25
C GLU A 266 0.50 -28.72 26.08
N MET A 267 0.30 -29.33 24.92
CA MET A 267 -0.85 -30.19 24.64
C MET A 267 -0.57 -31.12 23.47
N ASP A 268 -1.12 -32.33 23.49
CA ASP A 268 -0.99 -33.33 22.40
C ASP A 268 0.48 -33.62 22.01
N GLY A 269 1.40 -33.53 22.96
CA GLY A 269 2.84 -33.73 22.73
C GLY A 269 3.56 -32.55 22.07
N ILE A 270 2.91 -31.39 21.95
CA ILE A 270 3.47 -30.15 21.43
C ILE A 270 3.64 -29.16 22.59
N VAL A 271 4.83 -28.60 22.76
CA VAL A 271 5.07 -27.42 23.61
C VAL A 271 4.79 -26.17 22.78
N PHE A 272 3.94 -25.29 23.30
CA PHE A 272 3.51 -24.07 22.63
C PHE A 272 4.27 -22.85 23.17
N GLU A 273 4.37 -21.82 22.34
CA GLU A 273 4.89 -20.51 22.73
C GLU A 273 3.79 -19.70 23.42
N GLU A 274 4.15 -18.97 24.47
CA GLU A 274 3.21 -18.06 25.10
C GLU A 274 2.91 -16.84 24.20
N PRO A 275 1.65 -16.37 24.15
CA PRO A 275 1.25 -15.29 23.27
C PRO A 275 1.80 -13.94 23.74
N VAL A 276 2.92 -13.52 23.15
CA VAL A 276 3.51 -12.17 23.33
C VAL A 276 3.34 -11.31 22.08
N PRO A 277 3.28 -9.96 22.16
CA PRO A 277 3.06 -9.10 20.99
C PRO A 277 4.07 -9.28 19.86
N ASN A 278 5.30 -9.72 20.18
CA ASN A 278 6.34 -10.00 19.19
C ASN A 278 6.09 -11.29 18.41
N LEU A 279 5.37 -12.27 18.98
CA LEU A 279 4.97 -13.50 18.29
C LEU A 279 4.10 -13.21 17.06
N PHE A 280 3.33 -12.13 17.13
CA PHE A 280 2.43 -11.67 16.07
C PHE A 280 3.08 -10.64 15.14
N SER A 281 4.37 -10.36 15.26
CA SER A 281 5.07 -9.39 14.39
C SER A 281 5.79 -10.09 13.25
N PHE A 282 5.37 -9.87 12.00
CA PHE A 282 6.09 -10.36 10.83
C PHE A 282 7.38 -9.56 10.52
N ASN A 283 7.61 -8.44 11.22
CA ASN A 283 8.86 -7.68 11.13
C ASN A 283 9.91 -8.14 12.15
N ASN A 284 9.52 -8.98 13.12
CA ASN A 284 10.42 -9.54 14.12
C ASN A 284 10.68 -11.02 13.79
N PRO A 285 11.95 -11.47 13.72
CA PRO A 285 12.28 -12.88 13.50
C PRO A 285 11.58 -13.86 14.45
N PHE A 286 11.24 -13.43 15.67
CA PHE A 286 10.53 -14.25 16.64
C PHE A 286 9.12 -14.66 16.20
N GLY A 287 8.41 -13.79 15.47
CA GLY A 287 7.04 -14.02 14.98
C GLY A 287 6.94 -14.26 13.47
N ALA A 288 7.94 -13.82 12.70
CA ALA A 288 7.98 -13.96 11.26
C ALA A 288 8.04 -15.44 10.82
N CYS A 289 7.40 -15.73 9.69
CA CYS A 289 7.54 -17.04 9.04
C CYS A 289 9.03 -17.28 8.70
N PRO A 290 9.62 -18.43 9.11
CA PRO A 290 11.05 -18.69 8.89
C PRO A 290 11.40 -18.92 7.41
N VAL A 291 10.41 -19.21 6.56
CA VAL A 291 10.64 -19.51 5.13
C VAL A 291 10.62 -18.25 4.28
N CYS A 292 9.67 -17.34 4.53
CA CYS A 292 9.56 -16.08 3.77
C CYS A 292 10.03 -14.86 4.55
N GLU A 293 10.53 -15.02 5.77
CA GLU A 293 11.00 -13.93 6.64
C GLU A 293 10.00 -12.76 6.76
N GLY A 294 8.71 -13.08 6.82
CA GLY A 294 7.64 -12.08 6.91
C GLY A 294 7.26 -11.35 5.61
N PHE A 295 7.85 -11.69 4.46
CA PHE A 295 7.54 -11.07 3.16
C PHE A 295 6.24 -11.56 2.51
N SER A 296 5.54 -12.56 3.07
CA SER A 296 4.41 -13.31 2.47
C SER A 296 4.72 -14.11 1.20
N GLN A 297 5.77 -13.75 0.48
CA GLN A 297 6.15 -14.33 -0.80
C GLN A 297 7.54 -14.98 -0.75
N ILE A 298 7.75 -15.99 -1.58
CA ILE A 298 9.04 -16.67 -1.78
C ILE A 298 9.35 -16.74 -3.27
N LEU A 299 10.63 -16.88 -3.60
CA LEU A 299 11.03 -17.30 -4.94
C LEU A 299 10.65 -18.77 -5.10
N GLY A 300 9.64 -19.03 -5.93
CA GLY A 300 9.12 -20.36 -6.16
C GLY A 300 8.53 -20.47 -7.54
N ILE A 301 7.71 -21.49 -7.73
CA ILE A 301 7.06 -21.76 -9.01
C ILE A 301 5.97 -20.72 -9.24
N ASP A 302 6.06 -20.00 -10.37
CA ASP A 302 5.08 -18.99 -10.73
C ASP A 302 3.94 -19.61 -11.55
N LYS A 303 2.74 -19.59 -11.00
CA LYS A 303 1.53 -20.14 -11.63
C LYS A 303 1.26 -19.50 -12.99
N ASP A 304 1.59 -18.24 -13.15
CA ASP A 304 1.30 -17.46 -14.34
C ASP A 304 2.30 -17.70 -15.46
N LEU A 305 3.58 -17.97 -15.12
CA LEU A 305 4.58 -18.38 -16.11
C LEU A 305 4.30 -19.80 -16.64
N ILE A 306 3.71 -20.66 -15.82
CA ILE A 306 3.36 -22.03 -16.21
C ILE A 306 2.10 -22.07 -17.07
N ILE A 307 1.09 -21.27 -16.71
CA ILE A 307 -0.17 -21.19 -17.45
C ILE A 307 -0.34 -19.74 -17.96
N PRO A 308 0.43 -19.34 -18.98
CA PRO A 308 0.45 -17.96 -19.46
C PRO A 308 -0.85 -17.57 -20.19
N ASN A 309 -1.57 -18.55 -20.74
CA ASN A 309 -2.87 -18.34 -21.34
C ASN A 309 -3.91 -19.30 -20.75
N GLN A 310 -4.71 -18.80 -19.81
CA GLN A 310 -5.77 -19.56 -19.17
C GLN A 310 -7.01 -19.78 -20.07
N GLN A 311 -7.07 -19.13 -21.25
CA GLN A 311 -8.12 -19.37 -22.25
C GLN A 311 -7.94 -20.71 -22.96
N LEU A 312 -6.73 -21.26 -22.96
CA LEU A 312 -6.45 -22.55 -23.54
C LEU A 312 -6.88 -23.66 -22.57
N SER A 313 -7.33 -24.77 -23.14
CA SER A 313 -7.54 -26.02 -22.42
C SER A 313 -6.23 -26.79 -22.24
N VAL A 314 -6.22 -27.80 -21.36
CA VAL A 314 -5.05 -28.69 -21.20
C VAL A 314 -4.72 -29.39 -22.52
N TYR A 315 -5.75 -29.76 -23.29
CA TYR A 315 -5.59 -30.39 -24.61
C TYR A 315 -4.85 -29.48 -25.61
N GLU A 316 -5.20 -28.19 -25.65
CA GLU A 316 -4.59 -27.15 -26.51
C GLU A 316 -3.20 -26.70 -26.03
N GLY A 317 -2.67 -27.29 -24.94
CA GLY A 317 -1.33 -27.00 -24.45
C GLY A 317 -1.24 -25.73 -23.62
N ALA A 318 -2.23 -25.51 -22.74
CA ALA A 318 -2.22 -24.37 -21.81
C ALA A 318 -1.03 -24.39 -20.84
N VAL A 319 -0.53 -25.57 -20.45
CA VAL A 319 0.64 -25.74 -19.57
C VAL A 319 1.92 -25.58 -20.38
N ALA A 320 2.56 -24.41 -20.26
CA ALA A 320 3.79 -24.03 -20.96
C ALA A 320 4.96 -25.03 -20.80
N PRO A 321 5.30 -25.53 -19.59
CA PRO A 321 6.42 -26.46 -19.43
C PRO A 321 6.21 -27.82 -20.10
N TRP A 322 4.97 -28.19 -20.46
CA TRP A 322 4.67 -29.46 -21.14
C TRP A 322 4.73 -29.36 -22.67
N LYS A 323 5.25 -28.25 -23.22
CA LYS A 323 5.44 -28.08 -24.66
C LYS A 323 6.78 -28.67 -25.13
N GLY A 324 6.83 -29.02 -26.42
CA GLY A 324 8.03 -29.57 -27.08
C GLY A 324 8.06 -31.10 -27.11
N GLU A 325 8.93 -31.67 -27.94
CA GLU A 325 8.89 -33.08 -28.35
C GLU A 325 8.98 -34.08 -27.17
N LYS A 326 9.82 -33.80 -26.17
CA LYS A 326 10.02 -34.70 -25.02
C LYS A 326 9.04 -34.46 -23.86
N LEU A 327 8.72 -33.19 -23.59
CA LEU A 327 7.94 -32.81 -22.41
C LEU A 327 6.42 -32.96 -22.61
N VAL A 328 5.97 -33.08 -23.88
CA VAL A 328 4.57 -33.40 -24.23
C VAL A 328 4.10 -34.72 -23.60
N TRP A 329 5.02 -35.63 -23.27
CA TRP A 329 4.69 -36.86 -22.52
C TRP A 329 3.87 -36.57 -21.24
N TRP A 330 4.19 -35.51 -20.50
CA TRP A 330 3.46 -35.12 -19.29
C TRP A 330 2.01 -34.74 -19.58
N LYS A 331 1.80 -33.96 -20.65
CA LYS A 331 0.46 -33.60 -21.13
C LYS A 331 -0.34 -34.85 -21.49
N ASP A 332 0.28 -35.78 -22.21
CA ASP A 332 -0.39 -36.99 -22.69
C ASP A 332 -0.71 -37.96 -21.54
N GLN A 333 0.15 -38.08 -20.54
CA GLN A 333 -0.15 -38.86 -19.32
C GLN A 333 -1.28 -38.23 -18.52
N PHE A 334 -1.30 -36.90 -18.39
CA PHE A 334 -2.39 -36.20 -17.72
C PHE A 334 -3.73 -36.45 -18.43
N ILE A 335 -3.76 -36.35 -19.77
CA ILE A 335 -4.96 -36.61 -20.58
C ILE A 335 -5.44 -38.06 -20.44
N LYS A 336 -4.52 -39.04 -20.34
CA LYS A 336 -4.89 -40.45 -20.10
C LYS A 336 -5.50 -40.63 -18.71
N GLY A 337 -4.90 -40.04 -17.68
CA GLY A 337 -5.40 -40.07 -16.30
C GLY A 337 -6.72 -39.33 -16.11
N ALA A 338 -6.98 -38.30 -16.93
CA ALA A 338 -8.22 -37.50 -16.90
C ALA A 338 -9.50 -38.33 -17.08
N LYS A 339 -9.44 -39.47 -17.78
CA LYS A 339 -10.57 -40.40 -17.90
C LYS A 339 -11.01 -41.01 -16.57
N VAL A 340 -10.07 -41.24 -15.65
CA VAL A 340 -10.32 -41.84 -14.34
C VAL A 340 -10.84 -40.80 -13.35
N THR A 341 -10.35 -39.56 -13.45
CA THR A 341 -10.66 -38.46 -12.54
C THR A 341 -11.86 -37.62 -12.99
N GLY A 342 -12.36 -37.82 -14.21
CA GLY A 342 -13.45 -37.02 -14.78
C GLY A 342 -13.05 -35.59 -15.14
N PHE A 343 -11.76 -35.32 -15.35
CA PHE A 343 -11.26 -33.97 -15.61
C PHE A 343 -11.61 -33.50 -17.04
N PRO A 344 -12.19 -32.30 -17.23
CA PRO A 344 -12.63 -31.82 -18.54
C PRO A 344 -11.46 -31.26 -19.37
N ILE A 345 -10.84 -32.11 -20.21
CA ILE A 345 -9.61 -31.79 -20.96
C ILE A 345 -9.74 -30.67 -22.02
N HIS A 346 -10.94 -30.43 -22.54
CA HIS A 346 -11.22 -29.42 -23.57
C HIS A 346 -11.78 -28.11 -22.98
N LYS A 347 -12.01 -28.07 -21.67
CA LYS A 347 -12.48 -26.85 -21.00
C LYS A 347 -11.28 -25.92 -20.81
N ALA A 348 -11.46 -24.65 -21.15
CA ALA A 348 -10.46 -23.62 -20.87
C ALA A 348 -10.13 -23.58 -19.38
N ILE A 349 -8.85 -23.39 -19.03
CA ILE A 349 -8.42 -23.42 -17.62
C ILE A 349 -9.16 -22.38 -16.76
N ILE A 350 -9.49 -21.22 -17.35
CA ILE A 350 -10.25 -20.14 -16.70
C ILE A 350 -11.64 -20.55 -16.23
N ASP A 351 -12.26 -21.57 -16.83
CA ASP A 351 -13.59 -22.04 -16.49
C ASP A 351 -13.57 -23.31 -15.62
N LEU A 352 -12.39 -23.77 -15.18
CA LEU A 352 -12.26 -24.91 -14.26
C LEU A 352 -12.73 -24.55 -12.84
N THR A 353 -13.27 -25.54 -12.13
CA THR A 353 -13.58 -25.41 -10.70
C THR A 353 -12.29 -25.45 -9.87
N LYS A 354 -12.35 -24.99 -8.61
CA LYS A 354 -11.18 -25.04 -7.69
C LYS A 354 -10.65 -26.48 -7.52
N GLU A 355 -11.54 -27.45 -7.41
CA GLU A 355 -11.18 -28.87 -7.33
C GLU A 355 -10.51 -29.38 -8.61
N GLN A 356 -11.01 -28.99 -9.79
CA GLN A 356 -10.38 -29.34 -11.06
C GLN A 356 -8.99 -28.71 -11.18
N LEU A 357 -8.84 -27.44 -10.81
CA LEU A 357 -7.54 -26.77 -10.75
C LEU A 357 -6.58 -27.48 -9.79
N ASP A 358 -7.06 -27.93 -8.63
CA ASP A 358 -6.26 -28.69 -7.69
C ASP A 358 -5.77 -30.01 -8.29
N ILE A 359 -6.63 -30.74 -9.00
CA ILE A 359 -6.24 -31.97 -9.74
C ILE A 359 -5.17 -31.65 -10.80
N LEU A 360 -5.26 -30.52 -11.50
CA LEU A 360 -4.24 -30.11 -12.48
C LEU A 360 -2.88 -29.84 -11.82
N TRP A 361 -2.87 -29.18 -10.66
CA TRP A 361 -1.66 -28.82 -9.96
C TRP A 361 -1.04 -29.98 -9.18
N ASN A 362 -1.83 -30.66 -8.37
CA ASN A 362 -1.39 -31.69 -7.43
C ASN A 362 -1.56 -33.12 -7.93
N GLY A 363 -2.27 -33.31 -9.04
CA GLY A 363 -2.62 -34.63 -9.53
C GLY A 363 -3.75 -35.27 -8.72
N ALA A 364 -4.02 -36.54 -9.01
CA ALA A 364 -4.96 -37.38 -8.27
C ALA A 364 -4.52 -38.86 -8.39
N LYS A 365 -5.27 -39.80 -7.81
CA LYS A 365 -4.96 -41.23 -7.95
C LYS A 365 -4.86 -41.62 -9.43
N GLY A 366 -3.64 -41.93 -9.88
CA GLY A 366 -3.34 -42.33 -11.27
C GLY A 366 -3.13 -41.18 -12.26
N THR A 367 -3.09 -39.92 -11.82
CA THR A 367 -2.83 -38.74 -12.67
C THR A 367 -1.73 -37.88 -12.05
N LEU A 368 -0.63 -37.66 -12.77
CA LEU A 368 0.50 -36.84 -12.31
C LEU A 368 0.24 -35.35 -12.58
N GLY A 369 0.40 -34.50 -11.57
CA GLY A 369 0.14 -33.06 -11.69
C GLY A 369 1.34 -32.22 -12.12
N ILE A 370 1.14 -30.91 -12.26
CA ILE A 370 2.20 -29.92 -12.52
C ILE A 370 3.28 -29.96 -11.42
N ASN A 371 2.88 -30.11 -10.16
CA ASN A 371 3.82 -30.17 -9.03
C ASN A 371 4.72 -31.42 -9.11
N ASP A 372 4.22 -32.55 -9.62
CA ASP A 372 5.03 -33.75 -9.80
C ASP A 372 6.06 -33.57 -10.92
N PHE A 373 5.70 -32.86 -12.00
CA PHE A 373 6.66 -32.44 -13.02
C PHE A 373 7.80 -31.60 -12.41
N PHE A 374 7.48 -30.59 -11.59
CA PHE A 374 8.51 -29.76 -10.99
C PHE A 374 9.34 -30.49 -9.93
N LYS A 375 8.77 -31.46 -9.19
CA LYS A 375 9.57 -32.36 -8.34
C LYS A 375 10.62 -33.12 -9.15
N GLU A 376 10.28 -33.62 -10.33
CA GLU A 376 11.25 -34.30 -11.21
C GLU A 376 12.32 -33.34 -11.75
N VAL A 377 11.93 -32.11 -12.13
CA VAL A 377 12.87 -31.06 -12.56
C VAL A 377 13.84 -30.71 -11.42
N GLU A 378 13.33 -30.57 -10.20
CA GLU A 378 14.13 -30.27 -9.01
C GLU A 378 15.10 -31.40 -8.64
N ALA A 379 14.67 -32.66 -8.76
CA ALA A 379 15.54 -33.82 -8.58
C ALA A 379 16.70 -33.88 -9.59
N ASN A 380 16.56 -33.24 -10.76
CA ASN A 380 17.54 -33.25 -11.84
C ASN A 380 18.36 -31.95 -11.98
N LEU A 381 18.38 -31.08 -10.97
CA LEU A 381 19.06 -29.77 -11.02
C LEU A 381 20.58 -29.83 -11.23
N TYR A 382 21.22 -30.98 -11.04
CA TYR A 382 22.63 -31.15 -11.39
C TYR A 382 22.90 -30.92 -12.89
N LYS A 383 21.91 -31.17 -13.76
CA LYS A 383 21.99 -30.89 -15.21
C LYS A 383 21.62 -29.44 -15.52
N VAL A 384 22.46 -28.74 -16.29
CA VAL A 384 22.28 -27.31 -16.65
C VAL A 384 20.92 -27.04 -17.29
N GLN A 385 20.47 -27.90 -18.20
CA GLN A 385 19.19 -27.74 -18.90
C GLN A 385 17.98 -27.67 -17.97
N TYR A 386 17.96 -28.45 -16.87
CA TYR A 386 16.87 -28.41 -15.89
C TYR A 386 16.94 -27.16 -15.01
N ARG A 387 18.15 -26.64 -14.71
CA ARG A 387 18.32 -25.33 -14.05
C ARG A 387 17.76 -24.18 -14.90
N VAL A 388 18.08 -24.18 -16.19
CA VAL A 388 17.56 -23.18 -17.14
C VAL A 388 16.05 -23.30 -17.29
N LEU A 389 15.52 -24.52 -17.39
CA LEU A 389 14.08 -24.77 -17.47
C LEU A 389 13.35 -24.26 -16.23
N LEU A 390 13.85 -24.59 -15.04
CA LEU A 390 13.24 -24.17 -13.78
C LEU A 390 13.30 -22.64 -13.60
N SER A 391 14.43 -22.01 -13.98
CA SER A 391 14.59 -20.55 -13.91
C SER A 391 13.54 -19.79 -14.73
N ARG A 392 13.13 -20.33 -15.89
CA ARG A 392 12.11 -19.71 -16.76
C ARG A 392 10.70 -19.68 -16.15
N TYR A 393 10.42 -20.54 -15.18
CA TYR A 393 9.10 -20.66 -14.54
C TYR A 393 9.13 -20.29 -13.05
N ARG A 394 10.23 -19.71 -12.57
CA ARG A 394 10.35 -19.20 -11.20
C ARG A 394 10.00 -17.72 -11.14
N GLY A 395 9.26 -17.35 -10.10
CA GLY A 395 8.83 -15.98 -9.82
C GLY A 395 8.55 -15.79 -8.34
N ARG A 396 8.05 -14.61 -7.97
CA ARG A 396 7.57 -14.36 -6.60
C ARG A 396 6.18 -14.94 -6.46
N THR A 397 6.05 -15.98 -5.65
CA THR A 397 4.78 -16.68 -5.36
C THR A 397 4.47 -16.57 -3.88
N GLU A 398 3.19 -16.77 -3.52
CA GLU A 398 2.77 -16.91 -2.12
C GLU A 398 3.60 -17.99 -1.40
N CYS A 399 3.98 -17.69 -0.16
CA CYS A 399 4.72 -18.61 0.68
C CYS A 399 3.86 -19.82 1.04
N THR A 400 4.32 -21.02 0.67
CA THR A 400 3.63 -22.29 0.95
C THR A 400 3.65 -22.69 2.43
N SER A 401 4.54 -22.12 3.24
CA SER A 401 4.65 -22.44 4.68
C SER A 401 3.63 -21.69 5.53
N CYS A 402 3.41 -20.40 5.23
CA CYS A 402 2.49 -19.54 5.97
C CYS A 402 1.23 -19.17 5.18
N ASN A 403 1.09 -19.66 3.95
CA ASN A 403 -0.03 -19.34 3.03
C ASN A 403 -0.28 -17.82 2.89
N GLY A 404 0.79 -17.03 2.84
CA GLY A 404 0.70 -15.57 2.72
C GLY A 404 0.46 -14.80 4.04
N TYR A 405 0.22 -15.48 5.17
CA TYR A 405 -0.04 -14.83 6.47
C TYR A 405 1.19 -14.22 7.14
N ARG A 406 2.40 -14.42 6.59
CA ARG A 406 3.68 -13.83 7.05
C ARG A 406 4.20 -14.29 8.42
N LEU A 407 3.39 -14.98 9.20
CA LEU A 407 3.73 -15.40 10.56
C LEU A 407 4.14 -16.88 10.62
N ARG A 408 4.85 -17.23 11.70
CA ARG A 408 5.11 -18.63 12.07
C ARG A 408 3.82 -19.33 12.51
N LYS A 409 3.81 -20.67 12.45
CA LYS A 409 2.61 -21.48 12.69
C LYS A 409 2.06 -21.32 14.11
N GLU A 410 2.97 -21.15 15.07
CA GLU A 410 2.69 -20.97 16.49
C GLU A 410 1.84 -19.73 16.75
N ALA A 411 2.07 -18.64 16.00
CA ALA A 411 1.24 -17.45 16.07
C ALA A 411 -0.18 -17.69 15.51
N LEU A 412 -0.33 -18.60 14.54
CA LEU A 412 -1.62 -18.93 13.93
C LEU A 412 -2.47 -19.88 14.79
N TYR A 413 -1.86 -20.54 15.79
CA TYR A 413 -2.59 -21.34 16.78
C TYR A 413 -3.36 -20.48 17.78
N VAL A 414 -2.98 -19.21 17.93
CA VAL A 414 -3.66 -18.27 18.83
C VAL A 414 -4.87 -17.67 18.13
N LYS A 415 -6.04 -17.83 18.75
CA LYS A 415 -7.33 -17.40 18.19
C LYS A 415 -8.08 -16.46 19.12
N VAL A 416 -8.75 -15.47 18.54
CA VAL A 416 -9.76 -14.61 19.17
C VAL A 416 -11.05 -14.81 18.40
N GLY A 417 -12.17 -15.10 19.07
CA GLY A 417 -13.45 -15.34 18.38
C GLY A 417 -13.38 -16.41 17.28
N HIS A 418 -12.65 -17.50 17.54
CA HIS A 418 -12.38 -18.62 16.62
C HIS A 418 -11.53 -18.31 15.36
N LYS A 419 -11.02 -17.09 15.20
CA LYS A 419 -10.13 -16.71 14.09
C LYS A 419 -8.73 -16.36 14.55
N HIS A 420 -7.73 -16.65 13.74
CA HIS A 420 -6.35 -16.21 13.99
C HIS A 420 -6.06 -14.84 13.34
N ILE A 421 -4.98 -14.17 13.74
CA ILE A 421 -4.67 -12.80 13.30
C ILE A 421 -4.55 -12.67 11.77
N GLY A 422 -3.92 -13.66 11.11
CA GLY A 422 -3.78 -13.70 9.65
C GLY A 422 -5.13 -13.71 8.90
N GLU A 423 -6.11 -14.49 9.35
CA GLU A 423 -7.46 -14.54 8.75
C GLU A 423 -8.15 -13.19 8.83
N LEU A 424 -8.02 -12.48 9.96
CA LEU A 424 -8.61 -11.14 10.12
C LEU A 424 -7.96 -10.13 9.18
N CYS A 425 -6.66 -10.29 8.88
CA CYS A 425 -5.95 -9.37 7.98
C CYS A 425 -6.31 -9.57 6.50
N GLU A 426 -6.84 -10.73 6.13
CA GLU A 426 -7.35 -11.02 4.78
C GLU A 426 -8.80 -10.58 4.56
N LEU A 427 -9.55 -10.29 5.64
CA LEU A 427 -10.89 -9.74 5.50
C LEU A 427 -10.84 -8.31 4.95
N PRO A 428 -11.75 -7.93 4.04
CA PRO A 428 -12.03 -6.53 3.76
C PRO A 428 -12.38 -5.80 5.06
N VAL A 429 -11.94 -4.54 5.20
CA VAL A 429 -12.14 -3.73 6.42
C VAL A 429 -13.63 -3.63 6.79
N LYS A 430 -14.54 -3.59 5.80
CA LYS A 430 -15.99 -3.66 6.03
C LYS A 430 -16.41 -4.94 6.75
N ASP A 431 -15.92 -6.09 6.31
CA ASP A 431 -16.25 -7.39 6.92
C ASP A 431 -15.56 -7.53 8.27
N LEU A 432 -14.34 -7.00 8.41
CA LEU A 432 -13.63 -6.91 9.68
C LEU A 432 -14.43 -6.12 10.72
N LYS A 433 -15.05 -4.99 10.34
CA LYS A 433 -15.96 -4.23 11.23
C LYS A 433 -17.13 -5.09 11.69
N THR A 434 -17.79 -5.78 10.76
CA THR A 434 -18.92 -6.66 11.11
C THR A 434 -18.52 -7.83 12.01
N TRP A 435 -17.26 -8.29 11.90
CA TRP A 435 -16.72 -9.32 12.77
C TRP A 435 -16.50 -8.81 14.19
N PHE A 436 -15.91 -7.62 14.36
CA PHE A 436 -15.74 -6.98 15.66
C PHE A 436 -17.09 -6.69 16.33
N ASP A 437 -18.09 -6.23 15.58
CA ASP A 437 -19.43 -5.96 16.12
C ASP A 437 -20.15 -7.21 16.66
N LYS A 438 -19.79 -8.39 16.13
CA LYS A 438 -20.35 -9.69 16.56
C LYS A 438 -19.44 -10.42 17.55
N LEU A 439 -18.27 -9.87 17.87
CA LEU A 439 -17.28 -10.52 18.71
C LEU A 439 -17.81 -10.64 20.14
N LYS A 440 -17.90 -11.88 20.64
CA LYS A 440 -18.25 -12.16 22.03
C LYS A 440 -16.99 -12.60 22.77
N LEU A 441 -16.59 -11.82 23.77
CA LEU A 441 -15.49 -12.12 24.67
C LEU A 441 -16.02 -12.54 26.05
N SER A 442 -15.20 -13.25 26.83
CA SER A 442 -15.51 -13.46 28.24
C SER A 442 -15.45 -12.13 29.00
N GLU A 443 -16.08 -12.03 30.18
CA GLU A 443 -16.05 -10.78 30.96
C GLU A 443 -14.61 -10.33 31.29
N PHE A 444 -13.74 -11.29 31.61
CA PHE A 444 -12.33 -11.03 31.86
C PHE A 444 -11.62 -10.50 30.61
N ASP A 445 -11.74 -11.22 29.48
CA ASP A 445 -11.11 -10.85 28.21
C ASP A 445 -11.60 -9.47 27.73
N ALA A 446 -12.91 -9.19 27.88
CA ALA A 446 -13.51 -7.90 27.53
C ALA A 446 -12.94 -6.76 28.37
N LYS A 447 -12.72 -6.98 29.67
CA LYS A 447 -12.13 -5.96 30.57
C LYS A 447 -10.67 -5.67 30.19
N VAL A 448 -9.88 -6.69 29.90
CA VAL A 448 -8.47 -6.55 29.48
C VAL A 448 -8.36 -5.88 28.10
N ALA A 449 -9.21 -6.27 27.15
CA ALA A 449 -9.19 -5.79 25.78
C ALA A 449 -9.87 -4.43 25.58
N LYS A 450 -10.63 -3.91 26.56
CA LYS A 450 -11.49 -2.72 26.42
C LYS A 450 -10.82 -1.53 25.71
N ARG A 451 -9.63 -1.10 26.18
CA ARG A 451 -8.91 0.04 25.58
C ARG A 451 -8.39 -0.27 24.17
N ILE A 452 -7.98 -1.52 23.93
CA ILE A 452 -7.46 -1.98 22.64
C ILE A 452 -8.60 -1.99 21.61
N LEU A 453 -9.79 -2.48 22.00
CA LEU A 453 -10.96 -2.53 21.13
C LEU A 453 -11.45 -1.14 20.73
N ILE A 454 -11.45 -0.16 21.64
CA ILE A 454 -11.81 1.23 21.31
C ILE A 454 -10.92 1.78 20.18
N GLU A 455 -9.60 1.58 20.29
CA GLU A 455 -8.64 2.05 19.28
C GLU A 455 -8.79 1.32 17.94
N ILE A 456 -9.01 0.00 17.97
CA ILE A 456 -9.25 -0.79 16.75
C ILE A 456 -10.54 -0.35 16.07
N GLU A 457 -11.64 -0.24 16.81
CA GLU A 457 -12.96 0.15 16.28
C GLU A 457 -12.92 1.56 15.72
N HIS A 458 -12.27 2.51 16.41
CA HIS A 458 -12.10 3.87 15.93
C HIS A 458 -11.33 3.91 14.60
N ARG A 459 -10.19 3.20 14.50
CA ARG A 459 -9.37 3.18 13.28
C ARG A 459 -10.06 2.49 12.11
N ILE A 460 -10.76 1.38 12.37
CA ILE A 460 -11.59 0.72 11.37
C ILE A 460 -12.70 1.65 10.89
N LYS A 461 -13.38 2.37 11.81
CA LYS A 461 -14.41 3.35 11.45
C LYS A 461 -13.83 4.45 10.56
N THR A 462 -12.71 5.05 10.95
CA THR A 462 -12.07 6.10 10.13
C THR A 462 -11.69 5.60 8.72
N LEU A 463 -11.23 4.35 8.57
CA LEU A 463 -10.97 3.75 7.25
C LEU A 463 -12.24 3.62 6.40
N LEU A 464 -13.37 3.28 7.03
CA LEU A 464 -14.67 3.20 6.36
C LEU A 464 -15.16 4.59 5.95
N ASP A 465 -14.97 5.58 6.81
CA ASP A 465 -15.38 6.97 6.59
C ASP A 465 -14.61 7.58 5.40
N VAL A 466 -13.31 7.30 5.28
CA VAL A 466 -12.53 7.70 4.08
C VAL A 466 -12.76 6.79 2.85
N GLY A 467 -13.70 5.84 2.91
CA GLY A 467 -14.08 5.03 1.76
C GLY A 467 -13.14 3.86 1.42
N LEU A 468 -12.25 3.46 2.31
CA LEU A 468 -11.28 2.38 2.10
C LEU A 468 -11.74 1.01 2.63
N GLY A 469 -13.06 0.84 2.83
CA GLY A 469 -13.64 -0.39 3.39
C GLY A 469 -13.43 -1.66 2.56
N TYR A 470 -13.08 -1.53 1.27
CA TYR A 470 -12.81 -2.65 0.37
C TYR A 470 -11.37 -3.19 0.47
N LEU A 471 -10.48 -2.49 1.16
CA LEU A 471 -9.10 -2.93 1.35
C LEU A 471 -9.00 -4.02 2.41
N THR A 472 -8.00 -4.89 2.27
CA THR A 472 -7.58 -5.81 3.34
C THR A 472 -6.40 -5.23 4.10
N LEU A 473 -6.20 -5.61 5.36
CA LEU A 473 -5.06 -5.14 6.15
C LEU A 473 -3.73 -5.72 5.66
N ASN A 474 -3.76 -6.87 4.97
CA ASN A 474 -2.57 -7.50 4.41
C ASN A 474 -2.14 -6.93 3.04
N ARG A 475 -2.96 -6.06 2.42
CA ARG A 475 -2.62 -5.40 1.15
C ARG A 475 -1.31 -4.63 1.28
N LEU A 476 -0.39 -4.86 0.34
CA LEU A 476 0.94 -4.25 0.33
C LEU A 476 0.86 -2.75 0.07
N ALA A 477 1.64 -1.97 0.82
CA ALA A 477 1.64 -0.51 0.74
C ALA A 477 2.02 0.01 -0.65
N ASN A 478 2.94 -0.67 -1.34
CA ASN A 478 3.40 -0.29 -2.69
C ASN A 478 2.38 -0.60 -3.79
N SER A 479 1.29 -1.32 -3.49
CA SER A 479 0.21 -1.62 -4.43
C SER A 479 -0.94 -0.61 -4.36
N LEU A 480 -0.84 0.37 -3.46
CA LEU A 480 -1.86 1.40 -3.26
C LEU A 480 -1.70 2.51 -4.30
N SER A 481 -2.82 3.09 -4.74
CA SER A 481 -2.78 4.33 -5.50
C SER A 481 -2.36 5.52 -4.63
N GLY A 482 -1.98 6.64 -5.24
CA GLY A 482 -1.65 7.89 -4.52
C GLY A 482 -2.78 8.31 -3.58
N GLY A 483 -4.02 8.36 -4.08
CA GLY A 483 -5.20 8.68 -3.27
C GLY A 483 -5.51 7.65 -2.17
N GLU A 484 -5.32 6.34 -2.42
CA GLU A 484 -5.45 5.31 -1.37
C GLU A 484 -4.41 5.52 -0.25
N SER A 485 -3.15 5.77 -0.61
CA SER A 485 -2.06 6.06 0.34
C SER A 485 -2.35 7.32 1.17
N GLN A 486 -2.83 8.39 0.53
CA GLN A 486 -3.16 9.65 1.17
C GLN A 486 -4.29 9.49 2.20
N ARG A 487 -5.36 8.78 1.83
CA ARG A 487 -6.50 8.50 2.72
C ARG A 487 -6.11 7.62 3.92
N ILE A 488 -5.17 6.70 3.74
CA ILE A 488 -4.58 5.93 4.86
C ILE A 488 -3.81 6.84 5.81
N GLN A 489 -3.04 7.82 5.30
CA GLN A 489 -2.34 8.78 6.16
C GLN A 489 -3.30 9.70 6.92
N LEU A 490 -4.43 10.09 6.31
CA LEU A 490 -5.50 10.81 6.99
C LEU A 490 -6.08 10.02 8.15
N THR A 491 -6.35 8.73 7.92
CA THR A 491 -6.83 7.80 8.96
C THR A 491 -5.85 7.76 10.14
N ARG A 492 -4.54 7.66 9.86
CA ARG A 492 -3.51 7.67 10.90
C ARG A 492 -3.48 8.99 11.69
N SER A 493 -3.72 10.11 11.01
CA SER A 493 -3.73 11.44 11.62
C SER A 493 -4.93 11.66 12.54
N LEU A 494 -6.11 11.15 12.17
CA LEU A 494 -7.28 11.16 13.04
C LEU A 494 -7.07 10.27 14.27
N GLY A 495 -6.45 9.10 14.07
CA GLY A 495 -6.17 8.15 15.15
C GLY A 495 -5.08 8.59 16.14
N SER A 496 -4.37 9.70 15.90
CA SER A 496 -3.34 10.22 16.81
C SER A 496 -3.83 11.33 17.75
N ASN A 497 -5.08 11.79 17.60
CA ASN A 497 -5.73 12.79 18.46
C ASN A 497 -4.86 14.05 18.74
N LEU A 498 -4.09 14.51 17.75
CA LEU A 498 -3.30 15.74 17.86
C LEU A 498 -4.22 16.96 17.84
N THR A 499 -3.85 17.98 18.62
CA THR A 499 -4.58 19.27 18.71
C THR A 499 -3.60 20.43 18.50
N ASN A 500 -4.11 21.60 18.07
CA ASN A 500 -3.31 22.78 17.73
C ASN A 500 -2.24 22.54 16.64
N SER A 501 -2.46 21.59 15.74
CA SER A 501 -1.58 21.33 14.60
C SER A 501 -2.10 21.99 13.32
N LEU A 502 -1.20 22.26 12.38
CA LEU A 502 -1.53 22.70 11.02
C LEU A 502 -1.42 21.50 10.07
N TYR A 503 -2.56 21.04 9.55
CA TYR A 503 -2.59 20.01 8.52
C TYR A 503 -2.65 20.64 7.15
N ILE A 504 -1.75 20.25 6.25
CA ILE A 504 -1.72 20.72 4.87
C ILE A 504 -1.93 19.53 3.96
N LEU A 505 -3.00 19.55 3.18
CA LEU A 505 -3.40 18.45 2.30
C LEU A 505 -3.33 18.92 0.85
N ASP A 506 -2.69 18.10 0.02
CA ASP A 506 -2.56 18.37 -1.41
C ASP A 506 -3.59 17.55 -2.19
N GLU A 507 -4.67 18.21 -2.62
CA GLU A 507 -5.76 17.67 -3.44
C GLU A 507 -6.27 16.28 -2.99
N PRO A 508 -6.83 16.18 -1.76
CA PRO A 508 -7.27 14.91 -1.19
C PRO A 508 -8.48 14.28 -1.92
N SER A 509 -9.17 15.02 -2.79
CA SER A 509 -10.27 14.50 -3.61
C SER A 509 -9.80 13.68 -4.82
N ILE A 510 -8.48 13.58 -5.08
CA ILE A 510 -7.98 12.88 -6.27
C ILE A 510 -8.36 11.39 -6.28
N GLY A 511 -8.81 10.96 -7.45
CA GLY A 511 -9.30 9.60 -7.69
C GLY A 511 -10.52 9.23 -6.83
N LEU A 512 -11.24 10.22 -6.27
CA LEU A 512 -12.53 10.02 -5.61
C LEU A 512 -13.68 10.35 -6.55
N HIS A 513 -14.69 9.50 -6.50
CA HIS A 513 -15.99 9.82 -7.07
C HIS A 513 -16.70 10.87 -6.21
N SER A 514 -17.49 11.77 -6.80
CA SER A 514 -18.17 12.89 -6.09
C SER A 514 -19.00 12.46 -4.87
N ARG A 515 -19.53 11.23 -4.90
CA ARG A 515 -20.18 10.58 -3.75
C ARG A 515 -19.27 10.49 -2.52
N ASP A 516 -18.03 10.05 -2.73
CA ASP A 516 -17.07 9.76 -1.69
C ASP A 516 -16.36 11.05 -1.22
N THR A 517 -16.30 12.09 -2.06
CA THR A 517 -15.84 13.45 -1.69
C THR A 517 -16.60 14.00 -0.49
N ASN A 518 -17.92 13.81 -0.42
CA ASN A 518 -18.72 14.25 0.74
C ASN A 518 -18.28 13.60 2.05
N ARG A 519 -17.85 12.33 2.01
CA ARG A 519 -17.36 11.64 3.21
C ARG A 519 -16.01 12.19 3.64
N LEU A 520 -15.13 12.44 2.68
CA LEU A 520 -13.84 13.09 2.94
C LEU A 520 -14.02 14.47 3.57
N ILE A 521 -14.94 15.30 3.07
CA ILE A 521 -15.25 16.61 3.65
C ILE A 521 -15.61 16.48 5.14
N ASN A 522 -16.46 15.51 5.50
CA ASN A 522 -16.83 15.26 6.89
C ASN A 522 -15.62 14.89 7.75
N VAL A 523 -14.75 14.02 7.23
CA VAL A 523 -13.50 13.64 7.90
C VAL A 523 -12.57 14.84 8.12
N LEU A 524 -12.47 15.76 7.15
CA LEU A 524 -11.67 16.98 7.28
C LEU A 524 -12.27 17.95 8.30
N LYS A 525 -13.60 18.02 8.39
CA LYS A 525 -14.29 18.77 9.44
C LYS A 525 -14.06 18.16 10.82
N GLU A 526 -14.09 16.84 10.96
CA GLU A 526 -13.73 16.17 12.21
C GLU A 526 -12.29 16.50 12.64
N LEU A 527 -11.33 16.47 11.70
CA LEU A 527 -9.94 16.82 11.97
C LEU A 527 -9.80 18.28 12.44
N ARG A 528 -10.55 19.21 11.82
CA ARG A 528 -10.64 20.61 12.25
C ARG A 528 -11.25 20.73 13.65
N ASP A 529 -12.35 20.02 13.91
CA ASP A 529 -13.14 20.13 15.13
C ASP A 529 -12.40 19.57 16.37
N LEU A 530 -11.36 18.76 16.17
CA LEU A 530 -10.37 18.41 17.20
C LEU A 530 -9.52 19.62 17.68
N GLY A 531 -9.69 20.80 17.09
CA GLY A 531 -8.91 22.01 17.40
C GLY A 531 -7.66 22.13 16.54
N ASN A 532 -7.71 21.63 15.30
CA ASN A 532 -6.63 21.78 14.32
C ASN A 532 -7.02 22.78 13.23
N THR A 533 -6.01 23.33 12.56
CA THR A 533 -6.21 24.15 11.36
C THR A 533 -5.93 23.27 10.14
N VAL A 534 -6.88 23.15 9.22
CA VAL A 534 -6.78 22.27 8.07
C VAL A 534 -6.74 23.13 6.81
N VAL A 535 -5.62 23.11 6.09
CA VAL A 535 -5.41 23.82 4.82
C VAL A 535 -5.38 22.79 3.70
N VAL A 536 -6.27 22.94 2.73
CA VAL A 536 -6.45 21.98 1.64
C VAL A 536 -6.20 22.71 0.32
N VAL A 537 -5.30 22.22 -0.51
CA VAL A 537 -5.18 22.67 -1.91
C VAL A 537 -6.22 21.89 -2.71
N GLU A 538 -7.21 22.56 -3.31
CA GLU A 538 -8.30 21.85 -4.02
C GLU A 538 -8.92 22.63 -5.18
N HIS A 539 -9.55 21.86 -6.07
CA HIS A 539 -10.30 22.32 -7.22
C HIS A 539 -11.74 21.79 -7.25
N ASP A 540 -12.11 20.88 -6.33
CA ASP A 540 -13.46 20.36 -6.21
C ASP A 540 -14.48 21.41 -5.71
N GLU A 541 -15.63 21.50 -6.38
CA GLU A 541 -16.71 22.43 -6.05
C GLU A 541 -17.30 22.18 -4.65
N MET A 542 -17.55 20.92 -4.29
CA MET A 542 -18.18 20.59 -3.00
C MET A 542 -17.24 20.95 -1.85
N MET A 543 -15.94 20.69 -1.99
CA MET A 543 -14.93 21.05 -1.01
C MET A 543 -14.88 22.56 -0.78
N MET A 544 -14.85 23.36 -1.87
CA MET A 544 -14.86 24.82 -1.78
C MET A 544 -16.14 25.34 -1.12
N ARG A 545 -17.30 24.76 -1.45
CA ARG A 545 -18.59 25.15 -0.87
C ARG A 545 -18.67 24.90 0.63
N GLU A 546 -18.07 23.81 1.10
CA GLU A 546 -18.10 23.40 2.51
C GLU A 546 -16.93 23.96 3.35
N ALA A 547 -16.03 24.74 2.74
CA ALA A 547 -14.89 25.37 3.40
C ALA A 547 -15.34 26.56 4.28
N ASP A 548 -14.66 26.75 5.41
CA ASP A 548 -14.88 27.92 6.26
C ASP A 548 -14.25 29.19 5.67
N TYR A 549 -13.16 29.03 4.92
CA TYR A 549 -12.39 30.12 4.31
C TYR A 549 -11.72 29.64 3.03
N ILE A 550 -11.65 30.48 2.01
CA ILE A 550 -11.09 30.17 0.70
C ILE A 550 -10.05 31.24 0.35
N ILE A 551 -8.91 30.81 -0.17
CA ILE A 551 -7.86 31.67 -0.72
C ILE A 551 -7.74 31.32 -2.20
N ASP A 552 -8.09 32.27 -3.06
CA ASP A 552 -8.00 32.12 -4.51
C ASP A 552 -6.69 32.74 -5.02
N MET A 553 -5.80 31.87 -5.51
CA MET A 553 -4.52 32.23 -6.10
C MET A 553 -4.68 32.48 -7.60
N GLY A 554 -4.15 33.57 -8.12
CA GLY A 554 -4.28 33.89 -9.55
C GLY A 554 -4.21 35.39 -9.83
N PRO A 555 -4.63 35.85 -11.01
CA PRO A 555 -5.62 35.23 -11.89
C PRO A 555 -5.06 34.21 -12.91
N LEU A 556 -3.75 34.19 -13.16
CA LEU A 556 -3.10 33.34 -14.18
C LEU A 556 -1.93 32.51 -13.59
N ALA A 557 -1.19 31.79 -14.45
CA ALA A 557 -0.10 30.92 -14.06
C ALA A 557 1.28 31.61 -14.18
N SER A 558 2.34 31.02 -13.60
CA SER A 558 3.73 31.50 -13.69
C SER A 558 3.92 32.94 -13.18
N HIS A 559 4.75 33.73 -13.87
CA HIS A 559 4.99 35.16 -13.67
C HIS A 559 3.71 36.02 -13.72
N LEU A 560 2.63 35.56 -14.37
CA LEU A 560 1.33 36.24 -14.39
C LEU A 560 0.43 35.87 -13.20
N GLY A 561 0.83 34.87 -12.40
CA GLY A 561 0.16 34.45 -11.17
C GLY A 561 0.80 35.02 -9.91
N GLY A 562 0.74 34.26 -8.82
CA GLY A 562 1.46 34.58 -7.59
C GLY A 562 0.84 35.69 -6.74
N GLU A 563 -0.42 36.03 -6.99
CA GLU A 563 -1.19 37.03 -6.24
C GLU A 563 -2.42 36.36 -5.60
N VAL A 564 -2.90 36.93 -4.49
CA VAL A 564 -4.17 36.53 -3.86
C VAL A 564 -5.27 37.39 -4.45
N VAL A 565 -6.15 36.78 -5.26
CA VAL A 565 -7.25 37.49 -5.96
C VAL A 565 -8.43 37.73 -5.04
N ALA A 566 -8.72 36.73 -4.21
CA ALA A 566 -9.80 36.73 -3.25
C ALA A 566 -9.38 35.94 -2.02
N ALA A 567 -9.78 36.40 -0.85
CA ALA A 567 -9.67 35.65 0.39
C ALA A 567 -10.91 35.94 1.23
N GLY A 568 -11.66 34.91 1.59
CA GLY A 568 -12.99 35.09 2.16
C GLY A 568 -13.79 33.79 2.25
N ASN A 569 -15.08 33.87 2.52
CA ASN A 569 -15.97 32.71 2.45
C ASN A 569 -16.43 32.42 1.00
N TYR A 570 -17.21 31.35 0.81
CA TYR A 570 -17.71 30.93 -0.51
C TYR A 570 -18.54 32.01 -1.21
N ASP A 571 -19.42 32.70 -0.49
CA ASP A 571 -20.29 33.74 -1.05
C ASP A 571 -19.48 34.97 -1.49
N GLU A 572 -18.47 35.36 -0.72
CA GLU A 572 -17.53 36.44 -1.04
C GLU A 572 -16.69 36.11 -2.28
N LEU A 573 -16.28 34.85 -2.45
CA LEU A 573 -15.55 34.40 -3.64
C LEU A 573 -16.39 34.49 -4.91
N ILE A 574 -17.66 34.04 -4.85
CA ILE A 574 -18.61 34.08 -5.97
C ILE A 574 -18.92 35.53 -6.38
N ALA A 575 -19.02 36.43 -5.41
CA ALA A 575 -19.28 37.85 -5.66
C ALA A 575 -18.08 38.56 -6.33
N ASN A 576 -16.87 38.01 -6.21
CA ASN A 576 -15.66 38.64 -6.72
C ASN A 576 -15.50 38.46 -8.24
N GLU A 577 -15.69 39.54 -9.00
CA GLU A 577 -15.59 39.53 -10.47
C GLU A 577 -14.16 39.31 -11.01
N LYS A 578 -13.13 39.48 -10.18
CA LYS A 578 -11.74 39.21 -10.57
C LYS A 578 -11.39 37.72 -10.44
N SER A 579 -12.09 36.99 -9.57
CA SER A 579 -11.85 35.55 -9.38
C SER A 579 -12.32 34.77 -10.60
N LEU A 580 -11.39 34.06 -11.24
CA LEU A 580 -11.75 33.12 -12.31
C LEU A 580 -12.54 31.95 -11.72
N THR A 581 -12.12 31.46 -10.56
CA THR A 581 -12.77 30.39 -9.80
C THR A 581 -14.22 30.78 -9.45
N GLY A 582 -14.45 31.99 -8.91
CA GLY A 582 -15.78 32.52 -8.62
C GLY A 582 -16.69 32.61 -9.86
N LYS A 583 -16.14 32.88 -11.04
CA LYS A 583 -16.91 32.86 -12.31
C LYS A 583 -17.37 31.46 -12.70
N TYR A 584 -16.57 30.43 -12.46
CA TYR A 584 -16.98 29.05 -12.71
C TYR A 584 -18.02 28.59 -11.68
N LEU A 585 -17.78 28.87 -10.39
CA LEU A 585 -18.68 28.50 -9.29
C LEU A 585 -20.05 29.19 -9.38
N SER A 586 -20.09 30.45 -9.84
CA SER A 586 -21.34 31.18 -10.09
C SER A 586 -22.08 30.74 -11.35
N GLY A 587 -21.46 29.92 -12.21
CA GLY A 587 -21.98 29.54 -13.52
C GLY A 587 -21.86 30.60 -14.62
N LYS A 588 -21.23 31.76 -14.34
CA LYS A 588 -20.93 32.79 -15.37
C LYS A 588 -20.01 32.23 -16.47
N LEU A 589 -19.10 31.34 -16.09
CA LEU A 589 -18.30 30.52 -17.01
C LEU A 589 -18.62 29.05 -16.76
N SER A 590 -18.68 28.25 -17.83
CA SER A 590 -18.87 26.80 -17.71
C SER A 590 -18.20 26.07 -18.88
N ILE A 591 -17.96 24.77 -18.70
CA ILE A 591 -17.60 23.87 -19.79
C ILE A 591 -18.90 23.33 -20.37
N GLU A 592 -19.25 23.73 -21.59
CA GLU A 592 -20.46 23.26 -22.25
C GLU A 592 -20.24 21.86 -22.87
N PRO A 593 -21.21 20.94 -22.75
CA PRO A 593 -21.16 19.67 -23.45
C PRO A 593 -21.20 19.87 -24.98
N PRO A 594 -20.64 18.94 -25.77
CA PRO A 594 -20.66 19.05 -27.23
C PRO A 594 -22.09 19.06 -27.76
N LYS A 595 -22.40 20.01 -28.66
CA LYS A 595 -23.74 20.15 -29.27
C LYS A 595 -24.16 18.89 -30.04
N GLN A 596 -23.21 18.21 -30.67
CA GLN A 596 -23.41 16.93 -31.34
C GLN A 596 -22.27 16.00 -30.98
N VAL A 597 -22.63 14.79 -30.53
CA VAL A 597 -21.71 13.70 -30.23
C VAL A 597 -21.23 13.07 -31.54
N ARG A 598 -19.93 12.74 -31.60
CA ARG A 598 -19.33 12.07 -32.76
C ARG A 598 -19.90 10.67 -32.94
N LYS A 599 -20.17 10.28 -34.19
CA LYS A 599 -20.59 8.91 -34.53
C LYS A 599 -19.36 8.04 -34.74
N TRP A 600 -19.43 6.80 -34.26
CA TRP A 600 -18.40 5.78 -34.45
C TRP A 600 -18.95 4.61 -35.27
N ILE A 601 -18.06 3.95 -36.00
CA ILE A 601 -18.35 2.77 -36.84
C ILE A 601 -17.48 1.57 -36.43
N ARG A 602 -16.35 1.86 -35.77
CA ARG A 602 -15.34 0.87 -35.35
C ARG A 602 -15.31 0.76 -33.84
N SER A 603 -15.05 -0.44 -33.34
CA SER A 603 -14.97 -0.71 -31.91
C SER A 603 -14.08 -1.89 -31.57
N ILE A 604 -13.70 -1.97 -30.30
CA ILE A 604 -12.98 -3.09 -29.71
C ILE A 604 -13.83 -3.66 -28.58
N THR A 605 -14.09 -4.96 -28.61
CA THR A 605 -14.86 -5.62 -27.57
C THR A 605 -13.95 -6.50 -26.73
N VAL A 606 -13.93 -6.26 -25.42
CA VAL A 606 -13.35 -7.16 -24.43
C VAL A 606 -14.45 -8.10 -23.94
N GLU A 607 -14.29 -9.40 -24.15
CA GLU A 607 -15.23 -10.42 -23.68
C GLU A 607 -14.74 -11.10 -22.39
N GLY A 608 -15.64 -11.28 -21.44
CA GLY A 608 -15.48 -12.09 -20.24
C GLY A 608 -14.35 -11.62 -19.33
N ALA A 609 -14.22 -10.32 -19.08
CA ALA A 609 -13.21 -9.78 -18.17
C ALA A 609 -13.52 -10.19 -16.71
N ARG A 610 -12.55 -10.87 -16.07
CA ARG A 610 -12.67 -11.47 -14.72
C ARG A 610 -11.50 -11.14 -13.79
N GLN A 611 -10.60 -10.25 -14.19
CA GLN A 611 -9.47 -9.86 -13.35
C GLN A 611 -9.96 -9.16 -12.07
N ASN A 612 -9.34 -9.48 -10.93
CA ASN A 612 -9.66 -8.95 -9.59
C ASN A 612 -11.17 -9.06 -9.25
N ASN A 613 -11.86 -7.94 -9.14
CA ASN A 613 -13.28 -7.87 -8.78
C ASN A 613 -14.23 -7.85 -9.99
N LEU A 614 -13.73 -7.88 -11.24
CA LEU A 614 -14.58 -7.86 -12.44
C LEU A 614 -15.43 -9.14 -12.54
N LYS A 615 -16.73 -8.99 -12.83
CA LYS A 615 -17.73 -10.06 -12.76
C LYS A 615 -18.06 -10.65 -14.14
N ASN A 616 -17.05 -11.09 -14.88
CA ASN A 616 -17.20 -11.68 -16.23
C ASN A 616 -17.93 -10.73 -17.21
N ILE A 617 -17.50 -9.47 -17.26
CA ILE A 617 -18.16 -8.42 -18.05
C ILE A 617 -17.69 -8.43 -19.50
N ASN A 618 -18.60 -8.08 -20.41
CA ASN A 618 -18.31 -7.80 -21.80
C ASN A 618 -18.42 -6.28 -22.01
N VAL A 619 -17.40 -5.65 -22.58
CA VAL A 619 -17.34 -4.20 -22.74
C VAL A 619 -16.88 -3.84 -24.14
N GLU A 620 -17.64 -2.98 -24.80
CA GLU A 620 -17.34 -2.45 -26.13
C GLU A 620 -16.77 -1.03 -26.02
N PHE A 621 -15.59 -0.83 -26.59
CA PHE A 621 -14.84 0.41 -26.62
C PHE A 621 -14.87 0.99 -28.04
N PRO A 622 -15.65 2.05 -28.29
CA PRO A 622 -15.70 2.70 -29.60
C PRO A 622 -14.40 3.45 -29.94
N LEU A 623 -14.04 3.47 -31.22
CA LEU A 623 -12.83 4.13 -31.74
C LEU A 623 -13.15 5.47 -32.43
N ASN A 624 -12.11 6.29 -32.64
CA ASN A 624 -12.14 7.62 -33.25
C ASN A 624 -13.00 8.66 -32.51
N ILE A 625 -13.26 8.44 -31.22
CA ILE A 625 -14.05 9.34 -30.39
C ILE A 625 -13.41 9.49 -29.00
N LEU A 626 -13.98 10.37 -28.17
CA LEU A 626 -13.67 10.44 -26.74
C LEU A 626 -14.55 9.45 -25.96
N CYS A 627 -13.96 8.33 -25.55
CA CYS A 627 -14.61 7.33 -24.70
C CYS A 627 -14.13 7.50 -23.25
N VAL A 628 -15.06 7.66 -22.30
CA VAL A 628 -14.74 7.81 -20.87
C VAL A 628 -15.21 6.60 -20.08
N VAL A 629 -14.31 6.00 -19.29
CA VAL A 629 -14.62 4.94 -18.32
C VAL A 629 -14.79 5.59 -16.94
N SER A 630 -16.01 5.53 -16.40
CA SER A 630 -16.37 6.13 -15.12
C SER A 630 -16.91 5.09 -14.13
N GLY A 631 -17.25 5.55 -12.92
CA GLY A 631 -17.73 4.73 -11.81
C GLY A 631 -16.99 4.99 -10.51
N VAL A 632 -17.48 4.43 -9.40
CA VAL A 632 -16.92 4.66 -8.06
C VAL A 632 -15.48 4.14 -7.90
N SER A 633 -14.72 4.69 -6.94
CA SER A 633 -13.33 4.27 -6.69
C SER A 633 -13.32 2.82 -6.21
N GLY A 634 -12.51 1.96 -6.85
CA GLY A 634 -12.52 0.51 -6.58
C GLY A 634 -13.60 -0.29 -7.33
N SER A 635 -14.36 0.30 -8.26
CA SER A 635 -15.34 -0.42 -9.09
C SER A 635 -14.73 -1.35 -10.14
N GLY A 636 -13.42 -1.23 -10.42
CA GLY A 636 -12.71 -2.05 -11.41
C GLY A 636 -12.25 -1.31 -12.67
N LYS A 637 -12.38 0.03 -12.76
CA LYS A 637 -11.97 0.85 -13.93
C LYS A 637 -10.52 0.60 -14.36
N THR A 638 -9.58 0.81 -13.45
CA THR A 638 -8.15 0.60 -13.68
C THR A 638 -7.85 -0.86 -14.02
N THR A 639 -8.56 -1.81 -13.41
CA THR A 639 -8.41 -3.24 -13.74
C THR A 639 -8.87 -3.54 -15.17
N LEU A 640 -10.03 -3.04 -15.59
CA LEU A 640 -10.56 -3.25 -16.94
C LEU A 640 -9.64 -2.64 -18.00
N VAL A 641 -9.16 -1.42 -17.79
CA VAL A 641 -8.39 -0.69 -18.80
C VAL A 641 -6.90 -1.03 -18.75
N LYS A 642 -6.24 -0.85 -17.60
CA LYS A 642 -4.78 -1.01 -17.49
C LYS A 642 -4.31 -2.45 -17.36
N GLN A 643 -5.09 -3.32 -16.72
CA GLN A 643 -4.68 -4.71 -16.52
C GLN A 643 -5.24 -5.64 -17.59
N VAL A 644 -6.45 -5.39 -18.10
CA VAL A 644 -7.06 -6.25 -19.13
C VAL A 644 -6.85 -5.69 -20.54
N LEU A 645 -7.47 -4.55 -20.89
CA LEU A 645 -7.51 -4.02 -22.25
C LEU A 645 -6.10 -3.70 -22.79
N TYR A 646 -5.34 -2.87 -22.09
CA TYR A 646 -4.04 -2.37 -22.56
C TYR A 646 -3.02 -3.50 -22.81
N PRO A 647 -2.73 -4.41 -21.86
CA PRO A 647 -1.73 -5.46 -22.09
C PRO A 647 -2.23 -6.52 -23.09
N ALA A 648 -3.54 -6.75 -23.17
CA ALA A 648 -4.09 -7.66 -24.16
C ALA A 648 -3.93 -7.11 -25.59
N LEU A 649 -4.16 -5.81 -25.80
CA LEU A 649 -3.96 -5.17 -27.10
C LEU A 649 -2.47 -5.13 -27.48
N GLN A 650 -1.57 -4.80 -26.55
CA GLN A 650 -0.12 -4.83 -26.80
C GLN A 650 0.37 -6.24 -27.19
N LYS A 651 -0.13 -7.27 -26.51
CA LYS A 651 0.16 -8.67 -26.84
C LYS A 651 -0.30 -9.04 -28.24
N LEU A 652 -1.48 -8.56 -28.68
CA LEU A 652 -1.97 -8.76 -30.05
C LEU A 652 -1.10 -8.04 -31.10
N LYS A 653 -0.47 -6.92 -30.74
CA LYS A 653 0.49 -6.19 -31.59
C LYS A 653 1.91 -6.79 -31.57
N GLY A 654 2.14 -7.83 -30.79
CA GLY A 654 3.46 -8.48 -30.68
C GLY A 654 4.46 -7.71 -29.82
N GLU A 655 4.02 -6.71 -29.07
CA GLU A 655 4.87 -5.96 -28.14
C GLU A 655 5.05 -6.74 -26.83
N PHE A 656 6.25 -6.62 -26.23
CA PHE A 656 6.50 -7.20 -24.91
C PHE A 656 5.86 -6.31 -23.84
N THR A 657 4.93 -6.87 -23.07
CA THR A 657 4.16 -6.14 -22.07
C THR A 657 3.98 -6.99 -20.80
N GLU A 658 3.50 -6.34 -19.74
CA GLU A 658 3.09 -7.01 -18.51
C GLU A 658 1.97 -8.02 -18.79
N LYS A 659 1.79 -8.96 -17.86
CA LYS A 659 0.79 -10.01 -18.01
C LYS A 659 -0.60 -9.39 -18.19
N SER A 660 -1.29 -9.81 -19.27
CA SER A 660 -2.70 -9.47 -19.44
C SER A 660 -3.56 -10.14 -18.37
N GLY A 661 -4.42 -9.34 -17.76
CA GLY A 661 -5.41 -9.75 -16.78
C GLY A 661 -6.38 -10.77 -17.37
N ILE A 662 -7.04 -11.51 -16.47
CA ILE A 662 -7.92 -12.62 -16.82
C ILE A 662 -9.12 -12.10 -17.63
N HIS A 663 -9.22 -12.55 -18.89
CA HIS A 663 -10.33 -12.27 -19.81
C HIS A 663 -10.51 -13.41 -20.83
N LYS A 664 -11.64 -13.45 -21.55
CA LYS A 664 -11.96 -14.54 -22.51
C LYS A 664 -11.41 -14.28 -23.92
N SER A 665 -11.64 -13.11 -24.49
CA SER A 665 -11.07 -12.73 -25.79
C SER A 665 -11.18 -11.23 -26.04
N ILE A 666 -10.41 -10.71 -27.00
CA ILE A 666 -10.58 -9.38 -27.56
C ILE A 666 -10.97 -9.52 -29.04
N LYS A 667 -12.02 -8.82 -29.45
CA LYS A 667 -12.56 -8.79 -30.82
C LYS A 667 -12.69 -7.35 -31.33
N GLY A 668 -12.98 -7.19 -32.61
CA GLY A 668 -13.23 -5.91 -33.26
C GLY A 668 -12.06 -5.41 -34.10
N ASP A 669 -12.00 -4.11 -34.35
CA ASP A 669 -11.10 -3.47 -35.31
C ASP A 669 -9.67 -3.25 -34.75
N VAL A 670 -9.07 -4.28 -34.15
CA VAL A 670 -7.73 -4.19 -33.53
C VAL A 670 -6.66 -3.83 -34.57
N ASP A 671 -6.81 -4.30 -35.82
CA ASP A 671 -5.87 -4.03 -36.91
C ASP A 671 -5.82 -2.56 -37.32
N TYR A 672 -6.88 -1.79 -37.05
CA TYR A 672 -6.92 -0.37 -37.38
C TYR A 672 -5.96 0.46 -36.51
N ILE A 673 -5.69 0.01 -35.29
CA ILE A 673 -4.77 0.71 -34.38
C ILE A 673 -3.32 0.38 -34.77
N ALA A 674 -2.54 1.40 -35.11
CA ALA A 674 -1.12 1.26 -35.39
C ALA A 674 -0.31 1.10 -34.10
N GLN A 675 -0.60 1.92 -33.08
CA GLN A 675 0.11 1.95 -31.80
C GLN A 675 -0.89 2.22 -30.66
N ILE A 676 -0.59 1.68 -29.47
CA ILE A 676 -1.34 1.97 -28.26
C ILE A 676 -0.42 2.71 -27.30
N GLU A 677 -0.85 3.86 -26.81
CA GLU A 677 -0.06 4.69 -25.91
C GLU A 677 -0.80 4.86 -24.59
N MET A 678 -0.22 4.36 -23.49
CA MET A 678 -0.75 4.59 -22.15
C MET A 678 -0.07 5.82 -21.52
N VAL A 679 -0.86 6.85 -21.27
CA VAL A 679 -0.45 8.10 -20.63
C VAL A 679 -0.89 8.06 -19.16
N ASP A 680 0.01 7.57 -18.31
CA ASP A 680 -0.18 7.45 -16.87
C ASP A 680 0.46 8.61 -16.07
N GLN A 681 0.12 8.70 -14.79
CA GLN A 681 0.64 9.70 -13.84
C GLN A 681 2.08 9.42 -13.38
N ASN A 682 2.72 8.37 -13.88
CA ASN A 682 4.10 8.06 -13.48
C ASN A 682 5.04 9.17 -13.97
N PRO A 683 6.08 9.51 -13.19
CA PRO A 683 7.06 10.52 -13.59
C PRO A 683 7.62 10.19 -14.98
N ILE A 684 7.82 11.23 -15.80
CA ILE A 684 8.37 11.08 -17.16
C ILE A 684 9.73 10.36 -17.12
N GLY A 685 10.55 10.69 -16.12
CA GLY A 685 11.78 10.01 -15.77
C GLY A 685 12.04 10.20 -14.28
N LYS A 686 12.63 9.18 -13.64
CA LYS A 686 13.03 9.20 -12.21
C LYS A 686 14.36 9.93 -11.96
N SER A 687 14.88 10.58 -12.99
CA SER A 687 16.17 11.25 -12.94
C SER A 687 15.91 12.72 -13.14
N SER A 688 16.52 13.51 -12.26
CA SER A 688 16.58 14.96 -12.27
C SER A 688 17.16 15.58 -13.55
N ARG A 689 17.67 14.72 -14.45
CA ARG A 689 18.16 15.02 -15.79
C ARG A 689 17.10 15.07 -16.88
N SER A 690 15.93 14.49 -16.62
CA SER A 690 14.79 14.56 -17.54
C SER A 690 14.07 15.89 -17.32
N ASN A 691 13.65 16.54 -18.40
CA ASN A 691 12.90 17.80 -18.33
C ASN A 691 11.96 17.94 -19.55
N PRO A 692 11.00 18.88 -19.54
CA PRO A 692 10.06 19.05 -20.64
C PRO A 692 10.74 19.22 -22.00
N VAL A 693 11.74 20.07 -22.10
CA VAL A 693 12.40 20.45 -23.38
C VAL A 693 13.22 19.31 -23.99
N THR A 694 13.82 18.45 -23.17
CA THR A 694 14.50 17.22 -23.63
C THR A 694 13.49 16.18 -24.12
N TYR A 695 12.33 16.08 -23.46
CA TYR A 695 11.29 15.10 -23.82
C TYR A 695 10.64 15.40 -25.18
N ILE A 696 10.30 16.66 -25.45
CA ILE A 696 9.77 17.08 -26.77
C ILE A 696 10.86 17.22 -27.85
N LYS A 697 12.13 16.92 -27.52
CA LYS A 697 13.29 17.06 -28.41
C LYS A 697 13.48 18.47 -29.00
N ALA A 698 13.01 19.50 -28.29
CA ALA A 698 13.31 20.89 -28.63
C ALA A 698 14.71 21.27 -28.16
N TYR A 699 15.25 20.60 -27.14
CA TYR A 699 16.58 20.90 -26.62
C TYR A 699 17.70 20.66 -27.62
N ASP A 700 17.53 19.73 -28.56
CA ASP A 700 18.52 19.45 -29.59
C ASP A 700 18.72 20.68 -30.50
N GLU A 701 17.63 21.30 -30.95
CA GLU A 701 17.66 22.52 -31.76
C GLU A 701 18.27 23.69 -30.98
N ILE A 702 17.92 23.83 -29.69
CA ILE A 702 18.50 24.87 -28.83
C ILE A 702 20.01 24.68 -28.70
N ARG A 703 20.48 23.45 -28.49
CA ARG A 703 21.92 23.17 -28.38
C ARG A 703 22.66 23.42 -29.69
N ASP A 704 22.03 23.09 -30.82
CA ASP A 704 22.59 23.37 -32.14
C ASP A 704 22.69 24.89 -32.38
N LEU A 705 21.66 25.66 -32.01
CA LEU A 705 21.67 27.13 -32.04
C LEU A 705 22.77 27.73 -31.16
N PHE A 706 22.99 27.22 -29.96
CA PHE A 706 24.08 27.71 -29.09
C PHE A 706 25.46 27.33 -29.63
N SER A 707 25.60 26.18 -30.30
CA SER A 707 26.85 25.75 -30.94
C SER A 707 27.21 26.55 -32.20
N SER A 708 26.22 27.19 -32.83
CA SER A 708 26.43 28.02 -34.02
C SER A 708 26.90 29.44 -33.69
N GLN A 709 26.83 29.87 -32.43
CA GLN A 709 27.23 31.21 -32.01
C GLN A 709 28.72 31.50 -32.24
N PRO A 710 29.13 32.75 -32.56
CA PRO A 710 30.52 33.09 -32.84
C PRO A 710 31.50 32.68 -31.72
N MET A 711 31.13 32.93 -30.46
CA MET A 711 31.94 32.55 -29.30
C MET A 711 32.11 31.04 -29.18
N SER A 712 31.07 30.26 -29.49
CA SER A 712 31.12 28.80 -29.50
C SER A 712 32.06 28.27 -30.58
N LYS A 713 32.07 28.89 -31.77
CA LYS A 713 32.97 28.51 -32.87
C LYS A 713 34.43 28.78 -32.53
N ILE A 714 34.73 29.91 -31.91
CA ILE A 714 36.10 30.27 -31.47
C ILE A 714 36.62 29.27 -30.42
N ARG A 715 35.77 28.86 -29.48
CA ARG A 715 36.13 27.93 -28.39
C ARG A 715 36.00 26.45 -28.77
N GLY A 716 35.55 26.14 -29.98
CA GLY A 716 35.33 24.77 -30.42
C GLY A 716 34.17 24.05 -29.71
N PHE A 717 33.24 24.79 -29.12
CA PHE A 717 32.08 24.22 -28.43
C PHE A 717 31.08 23.60 -29.41
N GLN A 718 30.97 22.28 -29.33
CA GLN A 718 29.94 21.45 -29.97
C GLN A 718 28.62 21.41 -29.18
N PRO A 719 27.48 20.99 -29.78
CA PRO A 719 26.18 20.86 -29.10
C PRO A 719 26.20 20.03 -27.80
N LYS A 720 27.13 19.07 -27.68
CA LYS A 720 27.32 18.28 -26.45
C LYS A 720 27.75 19.10 -25.23
N HIS A 721 28.45 20.22 -25.42
CA HIS A 721 28.91 21.08 -24.30
C HIS A 721 27.75 21.87 -23.69
N PHE A 722 26.71 22.16 -24.48
CA PHE A 722 25.48 22.78 -24.01
C PHE A 722 24.48 21.77 -23.43
N SER A 723 24.93 20.57 -23.08
CA SER A 723 24.11 19.54 -22.42
C SER A 723 24.59 19.30 -21.00
N PHE A 724 23.70 19.43 -20.02
CA PHE A 724 24.01 19.09 -18.62
C PHE A 724 24.09 17.58 -18.37
N ASN A 725 23.69 16.75 -19.34
CA ASN A 725 23.67 15.28 -19.24
C ASN A 725 24.99 14.61 -19.58
N VAL A 726 25.85 15.29 -20.35
CA VAL A 726 27.07 14.73 -20.94
C VAL A 726 28.30 15.44 -20.35
N ASP A 727 29.38 14.69 -20.18
CA ASP A 727 30.67 15.26 -19.77
C ASP A 727 31.23 16.19 -20.86
N GLY A 728 31.77 17.33 -20.41
CA GLY A 728 32.23 18.41 -21.28
C GLY A 728 31.91 19.76 -20.66
N GLY A 729 30.66 20.22 -20.80
CA GLY A 729 30.23 21.55 -20.35
C GLY A 729 29.42 21.61 -19.06
N ARG A 730 28.99 20.46 -18.52
CA ARG A 730 28.29 20.38 -17.23
C ARG A 730 29.24 20.63 -16.05
N CYS A 731 28.69 21.08 -14.92
CA CYS A 731 29.44 21.22 -13.67
C CYS A 731 29.88 19.85 -13.14
N ASP A 732 31.18 19.70 -12.85
CA ASP A 732 31.77 18.42 -12.42
C ASP A 732 31.36 18.05 -10.98
N ALA A 733 31.12 19.04 -10.11
CA ALA A 733 30.80 18.83 -8.70
C ALA A 733 29.38 18.25 -8.47
N CYS A 734 28.38 18.79 -9.17
CA CYS A 734 27.00 18.27 -9.12
C CYS A 734 26.68 17.33 -10.30
N LYS A 735 27.63 17.07 -11.20
CA LYS A 735 27.44 16.27 -12.42
C LYS A 735 26.24 16.69 -13.26
N GLY A 736 25.94 17.99 -13.29
CA GLY A 736 24.84 18.59 -14.05
C GLY A 736 23.49 18.66 -13.32
N GLU A 737 23.38 18.20 -12.08
CA GLU A 737 22.11 18.26 -11.32
C GLU A 737 21.77 19.68 -10.86
N GLY A 738 22.80 20.46 -10.47
CA GLY A 738 22.66 21.79 -9.87
C GLY A 738 22.52 21.77 -8.35
N GLU A 739 22.25 20.59 -7.77
CA GLU A 739 22.07 20.38 -6.33
C GLU A 739 22.88 19.16 -5.85
N GLN A 740 23.06 19.04 -4.54
CA GLN A 740 23.65 17.91 -3.85
C GLN A 740 22.68 17.41 -2.79
N THR A 741 22.39 16.11 -2.81
CA THR A 741 21.52 15.47 -1.83
C THR A 741 22.34 15.02 -0.63
N VAL A 742 21.93 15.44 0.57
CA VAL A 742 22.48 14.99 1.85
C VAL A 742 21.46 14.06 2.50
N GLU A 743 21.85 12.79 2.66
CA GLU A 743 20.99 11.79 3.31
C GLU A 743 20.84 12.10 4.81
N MET A 744 19.59 12.18 5.27
CA MET A 744 19.25 12.46 6.67
C MET A 744 18.73 11.18 7.35
N GLN A 745 19.04 10.99 8.64
CA GLN A 745 18.66 9.76 9.36
C GLN A 745 17.16 9.72 9.77
N PHE A 746 16.59 10.87 10.16
CA PHE A 746 15.23 10.94 10.74
C PHE A 746 14.29 11.91 10.01
N LEU A 747 14.84 12.75 9.14
CA LEU A 747 14.11 13.70 8.32
C LEU A 747 14.21 13.25 6.85
N ALA A 748 13.39 13.84 5.99
CA ALA A 748 13.58 13.65 4.55
C ALA A 748 14.97 14.15 4.12
N ASP A 749 15.53 13.54 3.08
CA ASP A 749 16.81 13.96 2.51
C ASP A 749 16.76 15.44 2.13
N VAL A 750 17.88 16.13 2.38
CA VAL A 750 17.98 17.56 2.15
C VAL A 750 18.70 17.81 0.84
N HIS A 751 18.07 18.55 -0.06
CA HIS A 751 18.68 19.02 -1.30
C HIS A 751 19.31 20.39 -1.08
N LEU A 752 20.63 20.48 -1.26
CA LEU A 752 21.39 21.72 -1.13
C LEU A 752 21.82 22.20 -2.51
N THR A 753 21.69 23.50 -2.77
CA THR A 753 22.22 24.12 -4.00
C THR A 753 23.72 23.89 -4.10
N CYS A 754 24.22 23.51 -5.27
CA CYS A 754 25.63 23.22 -5.47
C CYS A 754 26.49 24.48 -5.34
N ASP A 755 27.43 24.49 -4.40
CA ASP A 755 28.31 25.63 -4.11
C ASP A 755 29.24 26.04 -5.27
N VAL A 756 29.53 25.11 -6.20
CA VAL A 756 30.47 25.36 -7.31
C VAL A 756 29.79 26.07 -8.48
N CYS A 757 28.56 25.68 -8.83
CA CYS A 757 27.84 26.27 -9.96
C CYS A 757 26.69 27.19 -9.52
N ASN A 758 26.44 27.31 -8.21
CA ASN A 758 25.30 28.02 -7.64
C ASN A 758 23.96 27.63 -8.30
N GLY A 759 23.76 26.33 -8.53
CA GLY A 759 22.55 25.81 -9.18
C GLY A 759 22.52 25.90 -10.72
N LYS A 760 23.53 26.50 -11.37
CA LYS A 760 23.50 26.76 -12.82
C LYS A 760 23.77 25.53 -13.71
N ARG A 761 24.15 24.39 -13.14
CA ARG A 761 24.40 23.09 -13.83
C ARG A 761 25.57 23.05 -14.83
N PHE A 762 26.08 24.18 -15.30
CA PHE A 762 27.16 24.27 -16.29
C PHE A 762 28.45 24.87 -15.73
N LYS A 763 29.55 24.71 -16.45
CA LYS A 763 30.81 25.43 -16.22
C LYS A 763 30.68 26.89 -16.67
N GLU A 764 31.42 27.78 -16.03
CA GLU A 764 31.37 29.23 -16.33
C GLU A 764 31.69 29.52 -17.80
N GLU A 765 32.67 28.83 -18.39
CA GLU A 765 33.07 29.00 -19.80
C GLU A 765 31.93 28.76 -20.81
N VAL A 766 30.98 27.89 -20.47
CA VAL A 766 29.79 27.58 -21.29
C VAL A 766 28.73 28.66 -21.13
N LEU A 767 28.58 29.21 -19.92
CA LEU A 767 27.62 30.27 -19.59
C LEU A 767 28.00 31.63 -20.19
N GLU A 768 29.25 31.80 -20.63
CA GLU A 768 29.69 33.00 -21.35
C GLU A 768 29.13 33.07 -22.78
N VAL A 769 28.73 31.94 -23.37
CA VAL A 769 28.06 31.92 -24.67
C VAL A 769 26.64 32.40 -24.51
N LYS A 770 26.27 33.44 -25.26
CA LYS A 770 24.95 34.06 -25.21
C LYS A 770 24.28 34.09 -26.59
N TYR A 771 22.98 33.92 -26.59
CA TYR A 771 22.08 34.21 -27.71
C TYR A 771 21.08 35.27 -27.21
N ASN A 772 20.89 36.38 -27.93
CA ASN A 772 20.04 37.50 -27.52
C ASN A 772 20.21 37.89 -26.03
N HIS A 773 21.48 38.06 -25.61
CA HIS A 773 21.92 38.40 -24.24
C HIS A 773 21.69 37.35 -23.13
N LYS A 774 21.12 36.19 -23.45
CA LYS A 774 20.82 35.11 -22.51
C LYS A 774 21.73 33.91 -22.74
N ASN A 775 22.23 33.31 -21.65
CA ASN A 775 23.04 32.09 -21.73
C ASN A 775 22.13 30.84 -21.76
N ILE A 776 22.73 29.65 -21.92
CA ILE A 776 21.98 28.39 -22.00
C ILE A 776 21.17 28.07 -20.73
N TYR A 777 21.70 28.43 -19.55
CA TYR A 777 20.98 28.27 -18.29
C TYR A 777 19.81 29.23 -18.20
N ASP A 778 19.99 30.50 -18.58
CA ASP A 778 18.92 31.49 -18.57
C ASP A 778 17.75 31.06 -19.48
N VAL A 779 18.06 30.46 -20.65
CA VAL A 779 17.03 29.90 -21.55
C VAL A 779 16.32 28.71 -20.90
N LEU A 780 17.04 27.82 -20.21
CA LEU A 780 16.44 26.70 -19.50
C LEU A 780 15.60 27.14 -18.29
N ASP A 781 15.87 28.32 -17.72
CA ASP A 781 15.12 28.87 -16.59
C ASP A 781 13.86 29.66 -17.01
N MET A 782 13.71 29.98 -18.31
CA MET A 782 12.50 30.60 -18.86
C MET A 782 11.30 29.66 -18.80
N SER A 783 10.12 30.24 -18.61
CA SER A 783 8.86 29.54 -18.84
C SER A 783 8.65 29.23 -20.33
N VAL A 784 7.81 28.23 -20.63
CA VAL A 784 7.46 27.84 -22.00
C VAL A 784 6.92 29.03 -22.80
N ASP A 785 6.01 29.83 -22.22
CA ASP A 785 5.44 30.99 -22.93
C ASP A 785 6.49 32.08 -23.19
N GLU A 786 7.35 32.39 -22.20
CA GLU A 786 8.47 33.32 -22.39
C GLU A 786 9.46 32.83 -23.46
N ALA A 787 9.70 31.52 -23.51
CA ALA A 787 10.59 30.94 -24.50
C ALA A 787 10.01 31.00 -25.92
N ILE A 788 8.70 30.83 -26.09
CA ILE A 788 8.03 30.99 -27.40
C ILE A 788 8.22 32.42 -27.90
N ASP A 789 8.00 33.42 -27.04
CA ASP A 789 8.21 34.83 -27.38
C ASP A 789 9.69 35.15 -27.65
N PHE A 790 10.62 34.55 -26.89
CA PHE A 790 12.05 34.73 -27.05
C PHE A 790 12.61 34.13 -28.36
N PHE A 791 12.03 33.02 -28.82
CA PHE A 791 12.42 32.33 -30.07
C PHE A 791 11.53 32.69 -31.26
N ILE A 792 10.86 33.85 -31.24
CA ILE A 792 9.98 34.28 -32.32
C ILE A 792 10.68 34.35 -33.69
N ASP A 793 11.98 34.69 -33.70
CA ASP A 793 12.84 34.76 -34.88
C ASP A 793 13.41 33.40 -35.32
N GLU A 794 13.18 32.33 -34.54
CA GLU A 794 13.65 30.96 -34.80
C GLU A 794 12.46 29.97 -34.86
N PRO A 795 11.77 29.88 -36.02
CA PRO A 795 10.51 29.13 -36.14
C PRO A 795 10.65 27.64 -35.86
N SER A 796 11.84 27.06 -36.09
CA SER A 796 12.14 25.65 -35.85
C SER A 796 12.05 25.31 -34.36
N VAL A 797 12.50 26.21 -33.48
CA VAL A 797 12.47 26.06 -32.02
C VAL A 797 11.08 26.37 -31.50
N ALA A 798 10.51 27.52 -31.87
CA ALA A 798 9.19 27.97 -31.39
C ALA A 798 8.09 26.94 -31.72
N LYS A 799 8.07 26.38 -32.94
CA LYS A 799 7.09 25.37 -33.35
C LYS A 799 7.20 24.06 -32.57
N LYS A 800 8.40 23.69 -32.10
CA LYS A 800 8.59 22.49 -31.26
C LYS A 800 8.14 22.73 -29.81
N ILE A 801 8.27 23.96 -29.31
CA ILE A 801 7.87 24.33 -27.94
C ILE A 801 6.36 24.59 -27.84
N GLN A 802 5.73 25.14 -28.88
CA GLN A 802 4.30 25.51 -28.92
C GLN A 802 3.34 24.45 -28.34
N PRO A 803 3.47 23.14 -28.66
CA PRO A 803 2.59 22.12 -28.12
C PRO A 803 2.57 22.06 -26.57
N LEU A 804 3.64 22.46 -25.88
CA LEU A 804 3.65 22.54 -24.41
C LEU A 804 2.72 23.65 -23.89
N SER A 805 2.66 24.79 -24.58
CA SER A 805 1.71 25.86 -24.22
C SER A 805 0.27 25.45 -24.51
N ASP A 806 0.04 24.80 -25.66
CA ASP A 806 -1.29 24.36 -26.11
C ASP A 806 -1.96 23.37 -25.13
N VAL A 807 -1.16 22.51 -24.47
CA VAL A 807 -1.65 21.59 -23.42
C VAL A 807 -1.76 22.25 -22.03
N GLY A 808 -1.50 23.55 -21.93
CA GLY A 808 -1.60 24.34 -20.71
C GLY A 808 -0.37 24.32 -19.80
N LEU A 809 0.82 23.97 -20.32
CA LEU A 809 2.09 23.99 -19.57
C LEU A 809 2.93 25.24 -19.87
N GLY A 810 2.31 26.32 -20.33
CA GLY A 810 2.98 27.59 -20.63
C GLY A 810 3.82 28.15 -19.47
N TYR A 811 3.43 27.83 -18.23
CA TYR A 811 4.11 28.29 -17.02
C TYR A 811 5.35 27.49 -16.61
N VAL A 812 5.50 26.26 -17.09
CA VAL A 812 6.56 25.34 -16.68
C VAL A 812 7.89 25.84 -17.25
N LYS A 813 8.98 25.74 -16.47
CA LYS A 813 10.30 26.11 -16.98
C LYS A 813 10.84 25.04 -17.93
N LEU A 814 11.51 25.43 -19.02
CA LEU A 814 12.02 24.48 -20.01
C LEU A 814 12.94 23.42 -19.39
N GLY A 815 13.82 23.84 -18.48
CA GLY A 815 14.79 23.01 -17.78
C GLY A 815 14.34 22.43 -16.44
N GLN A 816 13.06 22.58 -16.07
CA GLN A 816 12.51 22.05 -14.82
C GLN A 816 12.67 20.53 -14.75
N SER A 817 13.15 20.03 -13.61
CA SER A 817 13.33 18.59 -13.40
C SER A 817 11.99 17.86 -13.51
N SER A 818 11.95 16.75 -14.24
CA SER A 818 10.76 15.89 -14.35
C SER A 818 10.30 15.32 -13.01
N ASP A 819 11.18 15.19 -12.02
CA ASP A 819 10.83 14.73 -10.67
C ASP A 819 10.04 15.79 -9.88
N THR A 820 10.17 17.06 -10.26
CA THR A 820 9.43 18.18 -9.65
C THR A 820 8.10 18.48 -10.36
N LEU A 821 7.83 17.81 -11.49
CA LEU A 821 6.54 17.91 -12.16
C LEU A 821 5.52 17.04 -11.44
N SER A 822 4.32 17.58 -11.25
CA SER A 822 3.16 16.80 -10.84
C SER A 822 2.83 15.70 -11.87
N GLY A 823 2.12 14.65 -11.44
CA GLY A 823 1.69 13.57 -12.34
C GLY A 823 0.87 14.09 -13.53
N GLY A 824 -0.01 15.08 -13.31
CA GLY A 824 -0.79 15.73 -14.37
C GLY A 824 0.04 16.60 -15.32
N GLU A 825 1.09 17.27 -14.84
CA GLU A 825 2.05 17.97 -15.72
C GLU A 825 2.84 16.98 -16.57
N ALA A 826 3.29 15.87 -15.97
CA ALA A 826 4.01 14.81 -16.66
C ALA A 826 3.19 14.23 -17.82
N GLN A 827 1.90 13.97 -17.60
CA GLN A 827 0.97 13.52 -18.64
C GLN A 827 0.83 14.54 -19.78
N ARG A 828 0.71 15.83 -19.45
CA ARG A 828 0.56 16.89 -20.46
C ARG A 828 1.82 17.05 -21.31
N VAL A 829 3.02 16.89 -20.75
CA VAL A 829 4.26 16.86 -21.54
C VAL A 829 4.26 15.68 -22.54
N LYS A 830 3.78 14.50 -22.12
CA LYS A 830 3.60 13.35 -23.02
C LYS A 830 2.63 13.71 -24.16
N LEU A 831 1.48 14.29 -23.83
CA LEU A 831 0.47 14.76 -24.79
C LEU A 831 1.04 15.75 -25.82
N ALA A 832 1.81 16.74 -25.37
CA ALA A 832 2.45 17.74 -26.22
C ALA A 832 3.41 17.10 -27.25
N SER A 833 4.16 16.06 -26.86
CA SER A 833 5.07 15.32 -27.75
C SER A 833 4.33 14.66 -28.94
N PHE A 834 3.07 14.23 -28.75
CA PHE A 834 2.27 13.63 -29.81
C PHE A 834 1.59 14.66 -30.71
N LEU A 835 1.11 15.77 -30.14
CA LEU A 835 0.53 16.87 -30.93
C LEU A 835 1.53 17.41 -31.96
N GLY A 836 2.82 17.44 -31.64
CA GLY A 836 3.88 17.87 -32.56
C GLY A 836 4.22 16.90 -33.71
N LYS A 837 3.83 15.62 -33.64
CA LYS A 837 4.18 14.58 -34.64
C LYS A 837 3.21 14.49 -35.82
N GLY A 838 1.98 14.98 -35.67
CA GLY A 838 0.95 15.00 -36.71
C GLY A 838 0.50 13.61 -37.20
N LYS A 839 -0.19 13.56 -38.35
CA LYS A 839 -0.87 12.36 -38.91
C LYS A 839 0.04 11.23 -39.40
N ALA A 840 1.36 11.37 -39.31
CA ALA A 840 2.32 10.47 -39.97
C ALA A 840 2.42 9.07 -39.32
N GLN A 841 1.90 8.85 -38.10
CA GLN A 841 2.06 7.60 -37.34
C GLN A 841 0.87 6.62 -37.42
N GLY A 842 -0.12 6.87 -38.28
CA GLY A 842 -1.35 6.06 -38.33
C GLY A 842 -2.29 6.32 -37.14
N SER A 843 -3.36 5.52 -37.01
CA SER A 843 -4.32 5.66 -35.91
C SER A 843 -3.71 5.14 -34.61
N VAL A 844 -3.71 5.98 -33.57
CA VAL A 844 -3.14 5.65 -32.25
C VAL A 844 -4.28 5.61 -31.26
N LEU A 845 -4.30 4.61 -30.37
CA LEU A 845 -5.21 4.57 -29.23
C LEU A 845 -4.49 5.14 -28.01
N PHE A 846 -4.89 6.33 -27.58
CA PHE A 846 -4.41 6.94 -26.35
C PHE A 846 -5.27 6.52 -25.18
N ILE A 847 -4.64 6.05 -24.11
CA ILE A 847 -5.30 5.69 -22.85
C ILE A 847 -4.78 6.63 -21.76
N PHE A 848 -5.64 7.53 -21.27
CA PHE A 848 -5.32 8.45 -20.18
C PHE A 848 -5.90 7.95 -18.86
N ASP A 849 -5.10 8.03 -17.80
CA ASP A 849 -5.53 7.72 -16.44
C ASP A 849 -5.64 8.99 -15.59
N GLU A 850 -6.88 9.34 -15.27
CA GLU A 850 -7.25 10.51 -14.47
C GLU A 850 -6.56 11.82 -14.90
N PRO A 851 -6.69 12.26 -16.17
CA PRO A 851 -5.94 13.40 -16.69
C PRO A 851 -6.38 14.76 -16.13
N THR A 852 -7.49 14.84 -15.38
CA THR A 852 -7.91 16.08 -14.71
C THR A 852 -7.28 16.31 -13.34
N THR A 853 -6.45 15.38 -12.88
CA THR A 853 -5.65 15.50 -11.65
C THR A 853 -4.86 16.82 -11.65
N GLY A 854 -5.04 17.67 -10.63
CA GLY A 854 -4.34 18.96 -10.53
C GLY A 854 -4.87 20.08 -11.42
N LEU A 855 -6.00 19.89 -12.11
CA LEU A 855 -6.50 20.88 -13.06
C LEU A 855 -7.66 21.69 -12.50
N HIS A 856 -7.52 23.01 -12.60
CA HIS A 856 -8.63 23.95 -12.43
C HIS A 856 -9.61 23.85 -13.62
N PHE A 857 -10.86 24.27 -13.45
CA PHE A 857 -11.91 24.22 -14.49
C PHE A 857 -11.45 24.79 -15.85
N ASN A 858 -10.73 25.91 -15.84
CA ASN A 858 -10.20 26.51 -17.06
C ASN A 858 -9.12 25.66 -17.75
N ASP A 859 -8.34 24.91 -16.99
CA ASP A 859 -7.30 24.03 -17.51
C ASP A 859 -7.90 22.73 -18.08
N ILE A 860 -8.99 22.24 -17.47
CA ILE A 860 -9.80 21.13 -18.04
C ILE A 860 -10.32 21.50 -19.43
N LYS A 861 -10.76 22.75 -19.62
CA LYS A 861 -11.20 23.24 -20.94
C LYS A 861 -10.08 23.18 -21.98
N LYS A 862 -8.84 23.55 -21.62
CA LYS A 862 -7.67 23.45 -22.51
C LYS A 862 -7.33 21.98 -22.82
N LEU A 863 -7.34 21.12 -21.81
CA LEU A 863 -7.10 19.68 -21.98
C LEU A 863 -8.10 19.05 -22.96
N LEU A 864 -9.39 19.35 -22.81
CA LEU A 864 -10.43 18.86 -23.72
C LEU A 864 -10.21 19.36 -25.16
N ALA A 865 -9.72 20.59 -25.35
CA ALA A 865 -9.34 21.09 -26.67
C ALA A 865 -8.18 20.28 -27.27
N SER A 866 -7.16 19.94 -26.49
CA SER A 866 -6.06 19.07 -26.92
C SER A 866 -6.54 17.66 -27.29
N PHE A 867 -7.47 17.08 -26.53
CA PHE A 867 -8.09 15.78 -26.88
C PHE A 867 -8.84 15.85 -28.20
N ASN A 868 -9.64 16.91 -28.41
CA ASN A 868 -10.33 17.10 -29.68
C ASN A 868 -9.36 17.22 -30.86
N ALA A 869 -8.25 17.94 -30.70
CA ALA A 869 -7.22 18.07 -31.73
C ALA A 869 -6.59 16.72 -32.11
N LEU A 870 -6.33 15.82 -31.14
CA LEU A 870 -5.85 14.47 -31.43
C LEU A 870 -6.90 13.61 -32.15
N ILE A 871 -8.17 13.71 -31.75
CA ILE A 871 -9.27 12.98 -32.42
C ILE A 871 -9.42 13.44 -33.87
N GLU A 872 -9.31 14.75 -34.14
CA GLU A 872 -9.32 15.32 -35.50
C GLU A 872 -8.14 14.87 -36.37
N GLN A 873 -7.02 14.48 -35.73
CA GLN A 873 -5.89 13.85 -36.42
C GLN A 873 -6.16 12.39 -36.79
N GLY A 874 -7.25 11.79 -36.31
CA GLY A 874 -7.66 10.41 -36.59
C GLY A 874 -7.34 9.42 -35.48
N HIS A 875 -6.91 9.89 -34.31
CA HIS A 875 -6.61 9.06 -33.15
C HIS A 875 -7.88 8.73 -32.33
N SER A 876 -7.77 7.73 -31.46
CA SER A 876 -8.83 7.34 -30.51
C SER A 876 -8.40 7.66 -29.09
N ILE A 877 -9.31 8.16 -28.26
CA ILE A 877 -8.99 8.54 -26.88
C ILE A 877 -9.90 7.78 -25.93
N LEU A 878 -9.28 7.03 -25.02
CA LEU A 878 -9.91 6.38 -23.88
C LEU A 878 -9.42 7.06 -22.60
N VAL A 879 -10.34 7.51 -21.75
CA VAL A 879 -10.00 8.24 -20.52
C VAL A 879 -10.66 7.54 -19.33
N ILE A 880 -9.90 7.24 -18.29
CA ILE A 880 -10.45 6.82 -16.99
C ILE A 880 -10.65 8.08 -16.17
N GLU A 881 -11.90 8.41 -15.79
CA GLU A 881 -12.15 9.68 -15.11
C GLU A 881 -13.41 9.68 -14.23
N HIS A 882 -13.35 10.54 -13.21
CA HIS A 882 -14.39 10.82 -12.24
C HIS A 882 -14.97 12.23 -12.39
N ASN A 883 -14.21 13.17 -12.96
CA ASN A 883 -14.62 14.54 -13.17
C ASN A 883 -15.84 14.66 -14.10
N THR A 884 -16.89 15.33 -13.60
CA THR A 884 -18.18 15.48 -14.29
C THR A 884 -18.06 16.30 -15.58
N ASP A 885 -17.13 17.26 -15.67
CA ASP A 885 -16.93 18.08 -16.86
C ASP A 885 -16.33 17.28 -18.03
N VAL A 886 -15.46 16.31 -17.74
CA VAL A 886 -14.94 15.39 -18.76
C VAL A 886 -15.99 14.37 -19.17
N ILE A 887 -16.70 13.78 -18.20
CA ILE A 887 -17.73 12.77 -18.48
C ILE A 887 -18.86 13.36 -19.33
N LYS A 888 -19.33 14.58 -19.03
CA LYS A 888 -20.39 15.23 -19.81
C LYS A 888 -19.90 15.68 -21.20
N SER A 889 -18.59 15.86 -21.37
CA SER A 889 -17.97 16.23 -22.65
C SER A 889 -17.63 15.02 -23.54
N ALA A 890 -17.76 13.80 -23.01
CA ALA A 890 -17.45 12.57 -23.71
C ALA A 890 -18.43 12.28 -24.86
N ASP A 891 -17.96 11.55 -25.87
CA ASP A 891 -18.83 11.03 -26.92
C ASP A 891 -19.52 9.72 -26.47
N TRP A 892 -18.84 8.93 -25.63
CA TRP A 892 -19.33 7.67 -25.08
C TRP A 892 -18.85 7.48 -23.65
N VAL A 893 -19.71 6.92 -22.79
CA VAL A 893 -19.40 6.65 -21.39
C VAL A 893 -19.65 5.18 -21.06
N ILE A 894 -18.70 4.57 -20.38
CA ILE A 894 -18.75 3.21 -19.84
C ILE A 894 -18.69 3.34 -18.32
N ASP A 895 -19.78 3.06 -17.62
CA ASP A 895 -19.89 3.21 -16.18
C ASP A 895 -19.79 1.85 -15.48
N LEU A 896 -18.83 1.70 -14.56
CA LEU A 896 -18.60 0.49 -13.76
C LEU A 896 -19.07 0.65 -12.32
N GLY A 897 -19.66 -0.40 -11.76
CA GLY A 897 -20.17 -0.38 -10.39
C GLY A 897 -21.04 -1.61 -10.09
N PRO A 898 -22.17 -1.45 -9.36
CA PRO A 898 -22.66 -0.20 -8.77
C PRO A 898 -21.79 0.28 -7.59
N GLU A 899 -21.16 -0.63 -6.85
CA GLU A 899 -20.31 -0.32 -5.69
C GLU A 899 -18.81 -0.59 -5.96
N ALA A 900 -17.99 -0.48 -4.92
CA ALA A 900 -16.55 -0.77 -4.94
C ALA A 900 -16.23 -2.18 -4.42
N GLY A 901 -15.03 -2.68 -4.72
CA GLY A 901 -14.56 -3.98 -4.22
C GLY A 901 -15.38 -5.14 -4.76
N ASP A 902 -15.69 -6.12 -3.91
CA ASP A 902 -16.41 -7.34 -4.31
C ASP A 902 -17.86 -7.07 -4.79
N ALA A 903 -18.48 -5.99 -4.33
CA ALA A 903 -19.80 -5.52 -4.75
C ALA A 903 -19.78 -4.70 -6.06
N GLY A 904 -18.59 -4.44 -6.60
CA GLY A 904 -18.38 -3.75 -7.88
C GLY A 904 -18.11 -4.72 -9.03
N GLY A 905 -17.47 -4.20 -10.09
CA GLY A 905 -16.98 -4.99 -11.21
C GLY A 905 -18.04 -5.39 -12.23
N ASN A 906 -19.25 -4.81 -12.17
CA ASN A 906 -20.28 -4.96 -13.19
C ASN A 906 -20.30 -3.73 -14.11
N LEU A 907 -20.75 -3.94 -15.35
CA LEU A 907 -21.07 -2.86 -16.28
C LEU A 907 -22.46 -2.32 -15.95
N VAL A 908 -22.55 -1.11 -15.42
CA VAL A 908 -23.80 -0.47 -15.01
C VAL A 908 -24.45 0.24 -16.20
N PHE A 909 -23.64 0.88 -17.04
CA PHE A 909 -24.12 1.60 -18.20
C PHE A 909 -23.06 1.66 -19.31
N SER A 910 -23.48 1.63 -20.56
CA SER A 910 -22.64 1.92 -21.73
C SER A 910 -23.49 2.67 -22.75
N GLY A 911 -23.10 3.89 -23.09
CA GLY A 911 -23.95 4.75 -23.93
C GLY A 911 -23.49 6.19 -24.03
N LYS A 912 -24.37 7.05 -24.55
CA LYS A 912 -24.14 8.50 -24.56
C LYS A 912 -24.26 9.09 -23.15
N PRO A 913 -23.48 10.13 -22.80
CA PRO A 913 -23.57 10.77 -21.49
C PRO A 913 -24.98 11.27 -21.14
N SER A 914 -25.75 11.75 -22.13
CA SER A 914 -27.13 12.22 -21.93
C SER A 914 -28.09 11.15 -21.42
N ASP A 915 -27.83 9.88 -21.77
CA ASP A 915 -28.68 8.76 -21.37
C ASP A 915 -28.26 8.17 -20.00
N LEU A 916 -27.04 8.46 -19.54
CA LEU A 916 -26.54 8.04 -18.22
C LEU A 916 -27.41 8.58 -17.09
N LYS A 917 -27.91 9.82 -17.21
CA LYS A 917 -28.81 10.45 -16.22
C LYS A 917 -30.11 9.67 -15.97
N LYS A 918 -30.54 8.87 -16.94
CA LYS A 918 -31.75 8.05 -16.83
C LYS A 918 -31.50 6.73 -16.07
N CYS A 919 -30.24 6.34 -15.90
CA CYS A 919 -29.87 5.11 -15.21
C CYS A 919 -29.86 5.31 -13.68
N LYS A 920 -30.87 4.76 -12.98
CA LYS A 920 -31.01 4.90 -11.52
C LYS A 920 -29.91 4.19 -10.72
N GLU A 921 -29.34 3.13 -11.29
CA GLU A 921 -28.29 2.31 -10.67
C GLU A 921 -26.91 2.97 -10.75
N SER A 922 -26.71 3.90 -11.69
CA SER A 922 -25.46 4.65 -11.82
C SER A 922 -25.36 5.74 -10.75
N PHE A 923 -24.29 5.71 -9.96
CA PHE A 923 -23.96 6.84 -9.09
C PHE A 923 -23.48 8.03 -9.91
N THR A 924 -22.69 7.79 -10.96
CA THR A 924 -22.19 8.82 -11.88
C THR A 924 -23.35 9.62 -12.49
N GLY A 925 -24.41 8.93 -12.93
CA GLY A 925 -25.61 9.55 -13.50
C GLY A 925 -26.39 10.45 -12.53
N LYS A 926 -26.22 10.31 -11.20
CA LYS A 926 -26.86 11.17 -10.19
C LYS A 926 -26.15 12.52 -10.03
N TYR A 927 -24.85 12.56 -10.29
CA TYR A 927 -24.01 13.76 -10.16
C TYR A 927 -23.80 14.48 -11.50
N LEU A 928 -24.16 13.84 -12.63
CA LEU A 928 -24.08 14.40 -13.98
C LEU A 928 -25.30 15.27 -14.31
#